data_AF-A0A2L2WQ05-F1
#
_entry.id   AF-A0A2L2WQ05-F1
#
_cell.length_a   1.000
_cell.length_b   1.000
_cell.length_c   1.000
_cell.angle_alpha   90.00
_cell.angle_beta   90.00
_cell.angle_gamma   90.00
#
_symmetry.space_group_name_H-M   'P 1'
#
loop_
_entity.id
_entity.type
_entity.pdbx_description
1 polymer ?
#
loop_
_entity_poly.entity_id
_entity_poly.type
_entity_poly.pdbx_seq_one_letter_code
_entity_poly.pdbx_strand_id
1 'polypeptide(L)'
;MAFEETREQQQMYNYFRSCIYIFLIIEIIMNLPIAADNRITQFILDLLGRFPVFTSVSGCKMVELVCICVVCIGTKAKKALKFNVKTMVIYPVLVGLTLVGLCFLFHKMDFGMSWMGFPANRILYAVCSVVGTMLVHQGLDGIAKYYNYKVGDDRFNFENESFQQSEVLANNDYSVNIPMIYYWKRKMHKGWINIINPFRGTIVLGTPGSGKSFGIIDPFIRQHAAKGFAMMVYDFKYPTLAKTLFYQFCKNRKAGRLPANCGFRTINFTDVEYSDRINPIQRKYIPDLAAASETAATLLASLNKGGGEKKGGSEAFFTNSAENFLAAIIYFFVNFHPVGFRNGKKLKRYILLEGKKLEIVIRNWDDFNAIDDKGNVVLDFVDENGNDVSTDEDRMFVDLNGFSYKDRTKRLIKIERCWYEDEHGNEVEPDTITGEFSDMPHVLSFLGRSYDQVFNILMQDDKIASLMAPFKSAFENKANDQLEGMVGTLRVNAARLVSPEAYWVFTGDDFDLKISDKEHPSYLVIANDPEKEQVIGSLNALVLNRLITRVNSKGNIPVSIIVDELPTLYFHKIDRLIGTARSNKVAVTLGFQELPQLEADYGKVGMQKIITTCGNIFMGAARNKETLEWAQNDVFGKAKQTSRSISINDQKVSTTISEKMDYLVPAAKIADMATGWLAGQAARDFTATDDKMLNSFDIEQSEEFKTTKYFCKTHFDMKKIKMEEDHYVVLPKIYEFKNDREKEIMLNRNFKRVNQEVEDMVKELLGMS
;
A
#
# COMPACT_ATOMS: atom_id res chain seq x y z
N MET A 1 -35.54 7.48 -30.03
CA MET A 1 -36.81 8.11 -30.47
C MET A 1 -37.92 7.11 -30.26
N ALA A 2 -38.93 7.43 -29.45
CA ALA A 2 -40.14 6.61 -29.42
C ALA A 2 -40.99 7.03 -30.63
N PHE A 3 -41.19 6.13 -31.58
CA PHE A 3 -42.18 6.32 -32.64
C PHE A 3 -43.55 6.42 -31.97
N GLU A 4 -44.17 7.62 -32.00
CA GLU A 4 -45.59 7.79 -31.73
C GLU A 4 -46.37 7.07 -32.83
N GLU A 5 -47.33 6.22 -32.45
CA GLU A 5 -48.20 5.57 -33.43
C GLU A 5 -49.22 6.57 -33.95
N THR A 6 -49.48 6.53 -35.26
CA THR A 6 -50.58 7.27 -35.86
C THR A 6 -51.92 6.66 -35.41
N ARG A 7 -52.97 7.48 -35.35
CA ARG A 7 -54.34 7.07 -35.01
C ARG A 7 -54.84 5.89 -35.88
N GLU A 8 -54.29 5.78 -37.09
CA GLU A 8 -54.55 4.70 -38.06
C GLU A 8 -54.05 3.33 -37.57
N GLN A 9 -52.87 3.26 -36.94
CA GLN A 9 -52.33 1.99 -36.41
C GLN A 9 -53.18 1.45 -35.26
N GLN A 10 -53.68 2.33 -34.38
CA GLN A 10 -54.59 1.95 -33.30
C GLN A 10 -55.94 1.43 -33.83
N GLN A 11 -56.47 2.05 -34.89
CA GLN A 11 -57.67 1.55 -35.56
C GLN A 11 -57.42 0.18 -36.19
N MET A 12 -56.27 -0.01 -36.84
CA MET A 12 -55.88 -1.29 -37.44
C MET A 12 -55.83 -2.45 -36.43
N TYR A 13 -55.31 -2.24 -35.22
CA TYR A 13 -55.30 -3.28 -34.18
C TYR A 13 -56.70 -3.64 -33.67
N ASN A 14 -57.60 -2.66 -33.54
CA ASN A 14 -58.99 -2.91 -33.17
C ASN A 14 -59.73 -3.68 -34.27
N TYR A 15 -59.40 -3.45 -35.55
CA TYR A 15 -59.89 -4.26 -36.66
C TYR A 15 -59.37 -5.70 -36.58
N PHE A 16 -58.07 -5.92 -36.34
CA PHE A 16 -57.52 -7.28 -36.22
C PHE A 16 -58.08 -8.06 -35.02
N ARG A 17 -58.32 -7.40 -33.87
CA ARG A 17 -59.02 -8.03 -32.74
C ARG A 17 -60.47 -8.40 -33.11
N SER A 18 -61.14 -7.57 -33.90
CA SER A 18 -62.47 -7.88 -34.42
C SER A 18 -62.46 -9.09 -35.36
N CYS A 19 -61.39 -9.29 -36.14
CA CYS A 19 -61.24 -10.47 -37.00
C CYS A 19 -61.27 -11.79 -36.22
N ILE A 20 -60.68 -11.86 -35.02
CA ILE A 20 -60.74 -13.06 -34.16
C ILE A 20 -62.20 -13.43 -33.87
N TYR A 21 -63.03 -12.45 -33.50
CA TYR A 21 -64.45 -12.69 -33.20
C TYR A 21 -65.25 -13.05 -34.46
N ILE A 22 -64.94 -12.44 -35.60
CA ILE A 22 -65.60 -12.76 -36.87
C ILE A 22 -65.33 -14.21 -37.28
N PHE A 23 -64.07 -14.66 -37.21
CA PHE A 23 -63.74 -16.05 -37.54
C PHE A 23 -64.35 -17.06 -36.57
N LEU A 24 -64.41 -16.72 -35.28
CA LEU A 24 -65.11 -17.54 -34.27
C LEU A 24 -66.61 -17.66 -34.55
N ILE A 25 -67.27 -16.57 -34.97
CA ILE A 25 -68.69 -16.60 -35.35
C ILE A 25 -68.90 -17.45 -36.61
N ILE A 26 -68.04 -17.29 -37.62
CA ILE A 26 -68.10 -18.09 -38.85
C ILE A 26 -67.91 -19.57 -38.54
N GLU A 27 -66.94 -19.92 -37.68
CA GLU A 27 -66.73 -21.30 -37.24
C GLU A 27 -67.99 -21.88 -36.60
N ILE A 28 -68.61 -21.17 -35.66
CA ILE A 28 -69.80 -21.63 -34.95
C ILE A 28 -70.96 -21.83 -35.92
N ILE A 29 -71.18 -20.89 -36.86
CA ILE A 29 -72.24 -20.98 -37.87
C ILE A 29 -72.03 -22.19 -38.80
N MET A 30 -70.78 -22.44 -39.21
CA MET A 30 -70.44 -23.55 -40.11
C MET A 30 -70.47 -24.92 -39.42
N ASN A 31 -70.25 -24.98 -38.11
CA ASN A 31 -70.14 -26.23 -37.35
C ASN A 31 -71.35 -26.55 -36.46
N LEU A 32 -72.31 -25.62 -36.27
CA LEU A 32 -73.64 -25.93 -35.75
C LEU A 32 -74.56 -26.39 -36.89
N PRO A 33 -75.41 -27.41 -36.68
CA PRO A 33 -76.41 -27.79 -37.65
C PRO A 33 -77.56 -26.76 -37.64
N ILE A 34 -77.35 -25.62 -38.29
CA ILE A 34 -78.40 -24.61 -38.48
C ILE A 34 -79.28 -25.07 -39.64
N ALA A 35 -80.55 -25.35 -39.38
CA ALA A 35 -81.54 -25.60 -40.43
C ALA A 35 -81.72 -24.32 -41.25
N ALA A 36 -81.41 -24.39 -42.55
CA ALA A 36 -81.48 -23.23 -43.43
C ALA A 36 -82.91 -23.08 -43.96
N ASP A 37 -83.80 -22.53 -43.13
CA ASP A 37 -85.23 -22.40 -43.46
C ASP A 37 -85.53 -21.29 -44.49
N ASN A 38 -84.52 -20.49 -44.87
CA ASN A 38 -84.64 -19.36 -45.81
C ASN A 38 -83.53 -19.37 -46.87
N ARG A 39 -83.85 -18.93 -48.10
CA ARG A 39 -82.92 -18.85 -49.26
C ARG A 39 -81.66 -18.02 -48.98
N ILE A 40 -81.76 -17.00 -48.15
CA ILE A 40 -80.62 -16.14 -47.78
C ILE A 40 -79.63 -16.90 -46.90
N THR A 41 -80.11 -17.69 -45.95
CA THR A 41 -79.26 -18.49 -45.05
C THR A 41 -78.53 -19.58 -45.83
N GLN A 42 -79.20 -20.26 -46.77
CA GLN A 42 -78.54 -21.20 -47.67
C GLN A 42 -77.45 -20.54 -48.52
N PHE A 43 -77.73 -19.37 -49.12
CA PHE A 43 -76.73 -18.64 -49.89
C PHE A 43 -75.48 -18.28 -49.06
N ILE A 44 -75.66 -17.84 -47.81
CA ILE A 44 -74.55 -17.50 -46.92
C ILE A 44 -73.75 -18.76 -46.54
N LEU A 45 -74.41 -19.87 -46.20
CA LEU A 45 -73.74 -21.14 -45.89
C LEU A 45 -72.99 -21.71 -47.09
N ASP A 46 -73.56 -21.64 -48.29
CA ASP A 46 -72.89 -22.07 -49.53
C ASP A 46 -71.69 -21.18 -49.86
N LEU A 47 -71.79 -19.86 -49.63
CA LEU A 47 -70.68 -18.93 -49.84
C LEU A 47 -69.52 -19.18 -48.88
N LEU A 48 -69.82 -19.40 -47.59
CA LEU A 48 -68.80 -19.71 -46.58
C LEU A 48 -68.20 -21.12 -46.79
N GLY A 49 -69.01 -22.09 -47.22
CA GLY A 49 -68.60 -23.46 -47.52
C GLY A 49 -67.69 -23.62 -48.73
N ARG A 50 -67.63 -22.63 -49.63
CA ARG A 50 -66.64 -22.59 -50.74
C ARG A 50 -65.20 -22.47 -50.25
N PHE A 51 -65.00 -22.00 -49.02
CA PHE A 51 -63.66 -21.92 -48.41
C PHE A 51 -63.38 -23.20 -47.61
N PRO A 52 -62.44 -24.05 -48.06
CA PRO A 52 -62.16 -25.35 -47.44
C PRO A 52 -61.59 -25.22 -46.00
N VAL A 53 -61.19 -24.02 -45.60
CA VAL A 53 -60.68 -23.73 -44.26
C VAL A 53 -61.81 -23.68 -43.22
N PHE A 54 -63.02 -23.27 -43.60
CA PHE A 54 -64.16 -23.16 -42.67
C PHE A 54 -65.01 -24.42 -42.57
N THR A 55 -64.79 -25.40 -43.47
CA THR A 55 -65.49 -26.69 -43.47
C THR A 55 -64.84 -27.73 -42.55
N SER A 56 -63.60 -27.48 -42.10
CA SER A 56 -62.90 -28.34 -41.15
C SER A 56 -62.65 -27.59 -39.84
N VAL A 57 -62.97 -28.24 -38.71
CA VAL A 57 -62.64 -27.75 -37.36
C VAL A 57 -61.15 -27.43 -37.20
N SER A 58 -60.28 -28.26 -37.80
CA SER A 58 -58.83 -28.01 -37.75
C SER A 58 -58.43 -26.73 -38.51
N GLY A 59 -59.10 -26.44 -39.63
CA GLY A 59 -58.88 -25.24 -40.42
C GLY A 59 -59.29 -23.98 -39.67
N CYS A 60 -60.48 -23.98 -39.05
CA CYS A 60 -60.97 -22.88 -38.23
C CYS A 60 -60.04 -22.58 -37.06
N LYS A 61 -59.65 -23.60 -36.27
CA LYS A 61 -58.76 -23.42 -35.11
C LYS A 61 -57.38 -22.94 -35.48
N MET A 62 -56.84 -23.37 -36.62
CA MET A 62 -55.57 -22.87 -37.11
C MET A 62 -55.65 -21.37 -37.48
N VAL A 63 -56.71 -20.94 -38.17
CA VAL A 63 -56.91 -19.52 -38.52
C VAL A 63 -57.11 -18.66 -37.27
N GLU A 64 -57.90 -19.11 -36.30
CA GLU A 64 -58.08 -18.40 -35.03
C GLU A 64 -56.75 -18.21 -34.28
N LEU A 65 -55.94 -19.27 -34.16
CA LEU A 65 -54.63 -19.18 -33.50
C LEU A 65 -53.66 -18.27 -34.26
N VAL A 66 -53.65 -18.32 -35.60
CA VAL A 66 -52.84 -17.41 -36.41
C VAL A 66 -53.29 -15.95 -36.21
N CYS A 67 -54.59 -15.68 -36.23
CA CYS A 67 -55.11 -14.34 -35.96
C CYS A 67 -54.77 -13.85 -34.54
N ILE A 68 -54.86 -14.73 -33.54
CA ILE A 68 -54.41 -14.41 -32.17
C ILE A 68 -52.92 -14.07 -32.16
N CYS A 69 -52.07 -14.88 -32.80
CA CYS A 69 -50.63 -14.60 -32.88
C CYS A 69 -50.34 -13.26 -33.56
N VAL A 70 -51.00 -12.96 -34.69
CA VAL A 70 -50.85 -11.68 -35.42
C VAL A 70 -51.27 -10.50 -34.53
N VAL A 71 -52.40 -10.61 -33.83
CA VAL A 71 -52.87 -9.58 -32.91
C VAL A 71 -51.90 -9.39 -31.74
N CYS A 72 -51.43 -10.48 -31.13
CA CYS A 72 -50.51 -10.43 -29.99
C CYS A 72 -49.13 -9.88 -30.36
N ILE A 73 -48.62 -10.15 -31.57
CA ILE A 73 -47.37 -9.53 -32.07
C ILE A 73 -47.52 -8.01 -32.18
N GLY A 74 -48.71 -7.53 -32.54
CA GLY A 74 -49.04 -6.11 -32.63
C GLY A 74 -49.37 -5.43 -31.30
N THR A 75 -49.62 -6.18 -30.22
CA THR A 75 -49.98 -5.59 -28.93
C THR A 75 -48.80 -4.87 -28.28
N LYS A 76 -48.93 -3.56 -28.06
CA LYS A 76 -47.99 -2.77 -27.25
C LYS A 76 -48.15 -3.04 -25.76
N ALA A 77 -47.03 -3.05 -25.05
CA ALA A 77 -47.00 -3.26 -23.60
C ALA A 77 -47.76 -2.16 -22.84
N LYS A 78 -48.83 -2.55 -22.12
CA LYS A 78 -49.47 -1.73 -21.08
C LYS A 78 -48.97 -2.18 -19.72
N LYS A 79 -48.56 -1.23 -18.88
CA LYS A 79 -48.00 -1.54 -17.58
C LYS A 79 -49.08 -1.77 -16.53
N ALA A 80 -49.07 -2.96 -15.94
CA ALA A 80 -49.69 -3.21 -14.65
C ALA A 80 -48.58 -3.44 -13.61
N LEU A 81 -48.59 -2.68 -12.51
CA LEU A 81 -47.62 -2.78 -11.41
C LEU A 81 -47.65 -4.14 -10.68
N LYS A 82 -48.69 -4.97 -10.90
CA LYS A 82 -48.88 -6.29 -10.28
C LYS A 82 -49.09 -7.39 -11.34
N PHE A 83 -48.15 -7.54 -12.27
CA PHE A 83 -48.21 -8.62 -13.26
C PHE A 83 -47.75 -9.95 -12.65
N ASN A 84 -48.63 -10.95 -12.59
CA ASN A 84 -48.28 -12.31 -12.16
C ASN A 84 -48.37 -13.27 -13.36
N VAL A 85 -47.21 -13.73 -13.83
CA VAL A 85 -47.07 -14.61 -15.00
C VAL A 85 -47.92 -15.88 -14.85
N LYS A 86 -48.03 -16.46 -13.65
CA LYS A 86 -48.78 -17.70 -13.44
C LYS A 86 -50.28 -17.50 -13.66
N THR A 87 -50.87 -16.48 -13.04
CA THR A 87 -52.32 -16.25 -13.08
C THR A 87 -52.80 -15.53 -14.35
N MET A 88 -51.97 -14.65 -14.91
CA MET A 88 -52.37 -13.81 -16.05
C MET A 88 -51.97 -14.39 -17.41
N VAL A 89 -51.01 -15.33 -17.45
CA VAL A 89 -50.51 -15.93 -18.70
C VAL A 89 -50.65 -17.45 -18.67
N ILE A 90 -49.98 -18.12 -17.72
CA ILE A 90 -49.82 -19.58 -17.78
C ILE A 90 -51.17 -20.29 -17.62
N TYR A 91 -51.98 -19.94 -16.61
CA TYR A 91 -53.29 -20.58 -16.40
C TYR A 91 -54.27 -20.31 -17.55
N PRO A 92 -54.50 -19.07 -18.04
CA PRO A 92 -55.38 -18.83 -19.17
C PRO A 92 -54.94 -19.56 -20.45
N VAL A 93 -53.64 -19.56 -20.80
CA VAL A 93 -53.16 -20.27 -22.00
C VAL A 93 -53.36 -21.78 -21.89
N LEU A 94 -53.02 -22.39 -20.75
CA LEU A 94 -53.17 -23.84 -20.56
C LEU A 94 -54.63 -24.27 -20.59
N VAL A 95 -55.50 -23.58 -19.85
CA VAL A 95 -56.95 -23.87 -19.84
C VAL A 95 -57.53 -23.63 -21.23
N GLY A 96 -57.14 -22.52 -21.87
CA GLY A 96 -57.60 -22.16 -23.21
C GLY A 96 -57.23 -23.20 -24.28
N LEU A 97 -55.96 -23.63 -24.33
CA LEU A 97 -55.50 -24.68 -25.26
C LEU A 97 -56.16 -26.03 -24.99
N THR A 98 -56.43 -26.36 -23.72
CA THR A 98 -57.16 -27.57 -23.35
C THR A 98 -58.59 -27.55 -23.88
N LEU A 99 -59.30 -26.42 -23.72
CA LEU A 99 -60.66 -26.24 -24.26
C LEU A 99 -60.70 -26.27 -25.79
N VAL A 100 -59.70 -25.67 -26.46
CA VAL A 100 -59.54 -25.77 -27.93
C VAL A 100 -59.29 -27.22 -28.35
N GLY A 101 -58.50 -27.98 -27.59
CA GLY A 101 -58.30 -29.42 -27.82
C GLY A 101 -59.57 -30.26 -27.65
N LEU A 102 -60.39 -29.95 -26.64
CA LEU A 102 -61.68 -30.60 -26.40
C LEU A 102 -62.69 -30.38 -27.53
N CYS A 103 -62.56 -29.29 -28.32
CA CYS A 103 -63.41 -29.05 -29.49
C CYS A 103 -63.32 -30.20 -30.52
N PHE A 104 -62.14 -30.80 -30.71
CA PHE A 104 -61.97 -31.93 -31.63
C PHE A 104 -62.69 -33.20 -31.14
N LEU A 105 -62.78 -33.38 -29.83
CA LEU A 105 -63.49 -34.51 -29.22
C LEU A 105 -65.00 -34.29 -29.30
N PHE A 106 -65.50 -33.13 -28.85
CA PHE A 106 -66.94 -32.82 -28.88
C PHE A 106 -67.52 -32.72 -30.28
N HIS A 107 -66.75 -32.34 -31.29
CA HIS A 107 -67.23 -32.38 -32.68
C HIS A 107 -67.41 -33.80 -33.22
N LYS A 108 -66.61 -34.78 -32.75
CA LYS A 108 -66.62 -36.17 -33.21
C LYS A 108 -67.46 -37.13 -32.36
N MET A 109 -67.79 -36.75 -31.13
CA MET A 109 -68.59 -37.56 -30.22
C MET A 109 -70.08 -37.33 -30.46
N ASP A 110 -70.86 -38.39 -30.70
CA ASP A 110 -72.31 -38.31 -30.73
C ASP A 110 -72.89 -38.51 -29.32
N PHE A 111 -73.22 -37.41 -28.65
CA PHE A 111 -74.01 -37.45 -27.42
C PHE A 111 -75.50 -37.48 -27.78
N GLY A 112 -76.19 -38.56 -27.46
CA GLY A 112 -77.63 -38.77 -27.74
C GLY A 112 -78.61 -37.88 -26.96
N MET A 113 -78.16 -36.75 -26.40
CA MET A 113 -78.99 -35.77 -25.72
C MET A 113 -79.05 -34.48 -26.54
N SER A 114 -80.25 -33.98 -26.82
CA SER A 114 -80.47 -32.67 -27.45
C SER A 114 -80.90 -31.65 -26.40
N TRP A 115 -80.30 -30.47 -26.43
CA TRP A 115 -80.68 -29.34 -25.58
C TRP A 115 -80.98 -28.14 -26.47
N MET A 116 -82.11 -27.45 -26.25
CA MET A 116 -82.45 -26.20 -26.94
C MET A 116 -82.51 -26.32 -28.48
N GLY A 117 -82.91 -27.50 -28.99
CA GLY A 117 -83.01 -27.79 -30.43
C GLY A 117 -81.69 -28.21 -31.10
N PHE A 118 -80.57 -28.19 -30.38
CA PHE A 118 -79.26 -28.61 -30.89
C PHE A 118 -78.70 -29.83 -30.14
N PRO A 119 -77.89 -30.68 -30.82
CA PRO A 119 -77.16 -31.76 -30.16
C PRO A 119 -76.24 -31.23 -29.04
N ALA A 120 -76.23 -31.86 -27.86
CA ALA A 120 -75.47 -31.39 -26.70
C ALA A 120 -73.95 -31.33 -26.96
N ASN A 121 -73.42 -32.26 -27.77
CA ASN A 121 -72.04 -32.24 -28.25
C ASN A 121 -71.69 -30.93 -29.00
N ARG A 122 -72.62 -30.38 -29.78
CA ARG A 122 -72.46 -29.14 -30.54
C ARG A 122 -72.53 -27.88 -29.67
N ILE A 123 -73.35 -27.90 -28.63
CA ILE A 123 -73.40 -26.82 -27.63
C ILE A 123 -72.10 -26.80 -26.81
N LEU A 124 -71.64 -27.97 -26.34
CA LEU A 124 -70.37 -28.09 -25.63
C LEU A 124 -69.19 -27.66 -26.50
N TYR A 125 -69.20 -28.02 -27.79
CA TYR A 125 -68.26 -27.54 -28.78
C TYR A 125 -68.24 -26.00 -28.86
N ALA A 126 -69.39 -25.35 -29.02
CA ALA A 126 -69.47 -23.90 -29.13
C ALA A 126 -68.98 -23.18 -27.86
N VAL A 127 -69.33 -23.68 -26.68
CA VAL A 127 -68.86 -23.11 -25.40
C VAL A 127 -67.34 -23.27 -25.25
N CYS A 128 -66.80 -24.46 -25.53
CA CYS A 128 -65.35 -24.70 -25.46
C CYS A 128 -64.58 -23.87 -26.48
N SER A 129 -65.15 -23.69 -27.67
CA SER A 129 -64.58 -22.88 -28.75
C SER A 129 -64.49 -21.40 -28.34
N VAL A 130 -65.57 -20.81 -27.82
CA VAL A 130 -65.59 -19.41 -27.38
C VAL A 130 -64.67 -19.17 -26.19
N VAL A 131 -64.83 -19.95 -25.11
CA VAL A 131 -64.06 -19.75 -23.88
C VAL A 131 -62.59 -20.08 -24.10
N GLY A 132 -62.29 -21.13 -24.87
CA GLY A 132 -60.93 -21.53 -25.22
C GLY A 132 -60.18 -20.45 -25.99
N THR A 133 -60.75 -19.98 -27.10
CA THR A 133 -60.14 -18.95 -27.96
C THR A 133 -59.97 -17.62 -27.21
N MET A 134 -60.93 -17.23 -26.35
CA MET A 134 -60.81 -16.03 -25.52
C MET A 134 -59.68 -16.12 -24.47
N LEU A 135 -59.54 -17.26 -23.79
CA LEU A 135 -58.50 -17.46 -22.77
C LEU A 135 -57.09 -17.52 -23.38
N VAL A 136 -56.93 -18.15 -24.56
CA VAL A 136 -55.67 -18.16 -25.30
C VAL A 136 -55.30 -16.73 -25.73
N HIS A 137 -56.24 -15.97 -26.29
CA HIS A 137 -56.02 -14.58 -26.67
C HIS A 137 -55.62 -13.71 -25.46
N GLN A 138 -56.34 -13.82 -24.34
CA GLN A 138 -56.03 -13.07 -23.12
C GLN A 138 -54.63 -13.39 -22.58
N GLY A 139 -54.26 -14.68 -22.55
CA GLY A 139 -52.97 -15.12 -22.03
C GLY A 139 -51.79 -14.72 -22.92
N LEU A 140 -51.91 -14.86 -24.24
CA LEU A 140 -50.88 -14.44 -25.19
C LEU A 140 -50.73 -12.91 -25.25
N ASP A 141 -51.84 -12.16 -25.14
CA ASP A 141 -51.83 -10.70 -25.00
C ASP A 141 -51.12 -10.24 -23.69
N GLY A 142 -51.14 -11.09 -22.65
CA GLY A 142 -50.37 -10.90 -21.42
C GLY A 142 -48.85 -11.07 -21.62
N ILE A 143 -48.41 -12.03 -22.43
CA ILE A 143 -46.98 -12.27 -22.74
C ILE A 143 -46.38 -11.09 -23.50
N ALA A 144 -47.08 -10.61 -24.53
CA ALA A 144 -46.65 -9.46 -25.32
C ALA A 144 -46.42 -8.20 -24.47
N LYS A 145 -47.20 -8.04 -23.39
CA LYS A 145 -47.04 -6.93 -22.44
C LYS A 145 -45.85 -7.10 -21.49
N TYR A 146 -45.42 -8.32 -21.18
CA TYR A 146 -44.33 -8.60 -20.24
C TYR A 146 -42.94 -8.50 -20.89
N TYR A 147 -42.79 -8.96 -22.14
CA TYR A 147 -41.48 -9.12 -22.78
C TYR A 147 -40.72 -7.79 -23.00
N ASN A 148 -41.41 -6.64 -22.91
CA ASN A 148 -40.83 -5.31 -23.12
C ASN A 148 -40.46 -4.56 -21.83
N TYR A 149 -40.43 -5.20 -20.64
CA TYR A 149 -40.08 -4.48 -19.39
C TYR A 149 -39.27 -5.29 -18.36
N LYS A 150 -37.98 -4.91 -18.20
CA LYS A 150 -37.19 -5.09 -16.97
C LYS A 150 -36.66 -3.72 -16.54
N VAL A 151 -37.36 -3.08 -15.61
CA VAL A 151 -36.94 -1.81 -14.99
C VAL A 151 -36.83 -2.04 -13.49
N GLY A 152 -35.72 -1.59 -12.92
CA GLY A 152 -35.44 -1.69 -11.48
C GLY A 152 -34.33 -2.66 -11.08
N ASP A 153 -33.61 -3.28 -12.04
CA ASP A 153 -32.53 -4.22 -11.72
C ASP A 153 -31.27 -3.55 -11.13
N ASP A 154 -31.04 -2.25 -11.38
CA ASP A 154 -29.88 -1.49 -10.84
C ASP A 154 -30.32 -0.43 -9.82
N ARG A 155 -30.70 -0.89 -8.61
CA ARG A 155 -31.14 -0.01 -7.50
C ARG A 155 -30.02 0.85 -6.90
N PHE A 156 -28.77 0.44 -7.07
CA PHE A 156 -27.60 1.07 -6.48
C PHE A 156 -26.73 1.81 -7.49
N ASN A 157 -27.22 2.02 -8.71
CA ASN A 157 -26.52 2.73 -9.80
C ASN A 157 -25.13 2.14 -10.12
N PHE A 158 -24.92 0.86 -9.82
CA PHE A 158 -23.62 0.21 -9.88
C PHE A 158 -23.12 0.10 -11.33
N GLU A 159 -24.03 0.04 -12.29
CA GLU A 159 -23.70 -0.02 -13.72
C GLU A 159 -23.11 1.30 -14.22
N ASN A 160 -23.72 2.44 -13.86
CA ASN A 160 -23.29 3.76 -14.33
C ASN A 160 -22.00 4.22 -13.65
N GLU A 161 -21.71 3.72 -12.46
CA GLU A 161 -20.46 3.94 -11.72
C GLU A 161 -19.37 2.89 -12.02
N SER A 162 -19.60 2.01 -12.99
CA SER A 162 -18.60 1.05 -13.45
C SER A 162 -17.82 1.60 -14.65
N PHE A 163 -16.54 1.27 -14.74
CA PHE A 163 -15.68 1.74 -15.83
C PHE A 163 -14.69 0.66 -16.24
N GLN A 164 -14.19 0.76 -17.48
CA GLN A 164 -13.20 -0.18 -18.02
C GLN A 164 -11.88 -0.04 -17.25
N GLN A 165 -11.26 -1.18 -16.94
CA GLN A 165 -9.98 -1.25 -16.23
C GLN A 165 -8.99 -2.10 -17.04
N SER A 166 -7.72 -2.12 -16.62
CA SER A 166 -6.68 -2.85 -17.36
C SER A 166 -6.87 -4.36 -17.29
N GLU A 167 -7.01 -5.00 -18.46
CA GLU A 167 -7.14 -6.47 -18.58
C GLU A 167 -5.82 -7.16 -18.91
N VAL A 168 -4.86 -6.40 -19.45
CA VAL A 168 -3.57 -6.92 -19.92
C VAL A 168 -2.54 -6.81 -18.81
N LEU A 169 -1.78 -7.88 -18.59
CA LEU A 169 -0.62 -7.88 -17.72
C LEU A 169 0.52 -7.11 -18.39
N ALA A 170 1.01 -6.05 -17.76
CA ALA A 170 2.17 -5.30 -18.21
C ALA A 170 3.29 -5.46 -17.19
N ASN A 171 4.25 -6.34 -17.48
CA ASN A 171 5.34 -6.70 -16.58
C ASN A 171 6.69 -6.17 -17.09
N ASN A 172 7.53 -5.66 -16.20
CA ASN A 172 8.91 -5.26 -16.48
C ASN A 172 9.83 -5.69 -15.31
N ASP A 173 11.11 -5.32 -15.35
CA ASP A 173 12.11 -5.72 -14.34
C ASP A 173 11.83 -5.21 -12.92
N TYR A 174 10.93 -4.24 -12.76
CA TYR A 174 10.64 -3.58 -11.49
C TYR A 174 9.16 -3.64 -11.09
N SER A 175 8.25 -3.95 -12.01
CA SER A 175 6.82 -3.77 -11.81
C SER A 175 6.25 -4.62 -10.69
N VAL A 176 5.12 -4.20 -10.14
CA VAL A 176 4.31 -5.06 -9.27
C VAL A 176 2.94 -5.19 -9.93
N ASN A 177 2.51 -6.43 -10.15
CA ASN A 177 1.28 -6.72 -10.88
C ASN A 177 0.31 -7.47 -9.97
N ILE A 178 -0.87 -6.90 -9.71
CA ILE A 178 -1.86 -7.45 -8.78
C ILE A 178 -3.06 -7.96 -9.58
N PRO A 179 -3.39 -9.27 -9.52
CA PRO A 179 -4.54 -9.81 -10.22
C PRO A 179 -5.84 -9.29 -9.59
N MET A 180 -6.77 -8.85 -10.43
CA MET A 180 -8.04 -8.30 -9.99
C MET A 180 -9.23 -8.84 -10.79
N ILE A 181 -10.41 -8.74 -10.20
CA ILE A 181 -11.70 -8.85 -10.89
C ILE A 181 -12.46 -7.55 -10.69
N TYR A 182 -13.02 -7.03 -11.78
CA TYR A 182 -13.84 -5.82 -11.74
C TYR A 182 -15.16 -6.03 -12.47
N TYR A 183 -16.17 -5.25 -12.13
CA TYR A 183 -17.49 -5.28 -12.78
C TYR A 183 -17.56 -4.17 -13.83
N TRP A 184 -17.98 -4.49 -15.04
CA TRP A 184 -18.22 -3.52 -16.11
C TRP A 184 -19.15 -4.11 -17.18
N LYS A 185 -20.07 -3.29 -17.73
CA LYS A 185 -21.04 -3.72 -18.76
C LYS A 185 -21.79 -5.01 -18.37
N ARG A 186 -22.34 -5.04 -17.15
CA ARG A 186 -23.08 -6.18 -16.57
C ARG A 186 -22.33 -7.51 -16.47
N LYS A 187 -21.00 -7.50 -16.52
CA LYS A 187 -20.17 -8.70 -16.41
C LYS A 187 -18.99 -8.46 -15.48
N MET A 188 -18.52 -9.55 -14.86
CA MET A 188 -17.25 -9.56 -14.17
C MET A 188 -16.13 -9.86 -15.17
N HIS A 189 -15.07 -9.06 -15.13
CA HIS A 189 -13.89 -9.18 -15.99
C HIS A 189 -12.67 -9.44 -15.12
N LYS A 190 -11.74 -10.24 -15.63
CA LYS A 190 -10.43 -10.43 -15.00
C LYS A 190 -9.47 -9.38 -15.55
N GLY A 191 -8.59 -8.86 -14.70
CA GLY A 191 -7.59 -7.91 -15.11
C GLY A 191 -6.42 -7.82 -14.14
N TRP A 192 -5.63 -6.77 -14.29
CA TRP A 192 -4.41 -6.54 -13.53
C TRP A 192 -4.28 -5.08 -13.12
N ILE A 193 -3.97 -4.83 -11.86
CA ILE A 193 -3.41 -3.55 -11.44
C ILE A 193 -1.91 -3.60 -11.73
N ASN A 194 -1.47 -2.82 -12.70
CA ASN A 194 -0.08 -2.79 -13.14
C ASN A 194 0.64 -1.57 -12.56
N ILE A 195 1.48 -1.79 -11.55
CA ILE A 195 2.38 -0.78 -10.99
C ILE A 195 3.68 -0.86 -11.81
N ILE A 196 3.70 -0.20 -12.96
CA ILE A 196 4.84 -0.24 -13.91
C ILE A 196 6.08 0.44 -13.33
N ASN A 197 5.87 1.54 -12.59
CA ASN A 197 6.92 2.36 -12.04
C ASN A 197 6.72 2.51 -10.51
N PRO A 198 7.18 1.53 -9.72
CA PRO A 198 7.04 1.58 -8.26
C PRO A 198 7.92 2.67 -7.62
N PHE A 199 8.89 3.23 -8.37
CA PHE A 199 9.77 4.30 -7.90
C PHE A 199 9.08 5.66 -7.77
N ARG A 200 7.84 5.80 -8.26
CA ARG A 200 7.01 7.00 -8.05
C ARG A 200 6.35 7.07 -6.68
N GLY A 201 6.75 6.22 -5.75
CA GLY A 201 6.13 6.12 -4.43
C GLY A 201 4.74 5.46 -4.49
N THR A 202 4.42 4.71 -3.46
CA THR A 202 3.16 3.99 -3.31
C THR A 202 2.57 4.27 -1.94
N ILE A 203 1.34 4.77 -1.89
CA ILE A 203 0.56 4.91 -0.66
C ILE A 203 -0.46 3.77 -0.60
N VAL A 204 -0.60 3.16 0.57
CA VAL A 204 -1.59 2.13 0.87
C VAL A 204 -2.41 2.56 2.08
N LEU A 205 -3.63 3.01 1.82
CA LEU A 205 -4.52 3.61 2.80
C LEU A 205 -5.68 2.64 3.10
N GLY A 206 -6.14 2.57 4.35
CA GLY A 206 -7.28 1.74 4.71
C GLY A 206 -7.33 1.38 6.19
N THR A 207 -8.56 1.28 6.71
CA THR A 207 -8.82 0.89 8.10
C THR A 207 -8.24 -0.50 8.45
N PRO A 208 -7.97 -0.79 9.73
CA PRO A 208 -7.51 -2.11 10.16
C PRO A 208 -8.46 -3.22 9.67
N GLY A 209 -7.90 -4.31 9.11
CA GLY A 209 -8.69 -5.42 8.54
C GLY A 209 -9.24 -5.19 7.12
N SER A 210 -8.97 -4.03 6.50
CA SER A 210 -9.33 -3.77 5.09
C SER A 210 -8.54 -4.62 4.08
N GLY A 211 -7.43 -5.23 4.53
CA GLY A 211 -6.58 -6.08 3.70
C GLY A 211 -5.39 -5.36 3.06
N LYS A 212 -4.90 -4.25 3.64
CA LYS A 212 -3.70 -3.52 3.15
C LYS A 212 -2.49 -4.43 2.93
N SER A 213 -2.12 -5.18 3.96
CA SER A 213 -0.90 -5.99 3.94
C SER A 213 -1.01 -7.13 2.93
N PHE A 214 -2.07 -7.94 3.04
CA PHE A 214 -2.35 -9.04 2.11
C PHE A 214 -2.58 -8.58 0.65
N GLY A 215 -3.32 -7.48 0.48
CA GLY A 215 -3.76 -6.99 -0.83
C GLY A 215 -2.67 -6.32 -1.62
N ILE A 216 -1.75 -5.61 -0.96
CA ILE A 216 -0.74 -4.76 -1.60
C ILE A 216 0.68 -5.07 -1.12
N ILE A 217 0.95 -5.02 0.18
CA ILE A 217 2.31 -5.13 0.73
C ILE A 217 2.93 -6.51 0.42
N ASP A 218 2.18 -7.60 0.61
CA ASP A 218 2.63 -8.95 0.32
C ASP A 218 2.97 -9.14 -1.17
N PRO A 219 2.15 -8.68 -2.14
CA PRO A 219 2.55 -8.62 -3.55
C PRO A 219 3.86 -7.88 -3.81
N PHE A 220 4.11 -6.74 -3.16
CA PHE A 220 5.39 -6.02 -3.26
C PHE A 220 6.54 -6.88 -2.75
N ILE A 221 6.43 -7.47 -1.55
CA ILE A 221 7.45 -8.35 -0.98
C ILE A 221 7.74 -9.52 -1.92
N ARG A 222 6.71 -10.23 -2.38
CA ARG A 222 6.83 -11.41 -3.24
C ARG A 222 7.48 -11.09 -4.59
N GLN A 223 7.03 -10.03 -5.25
CA GLN A 223 7.49 -9.70 -6.60
C GLN A 223 8.85 -9.03 -6.61
N HIS A 224 9.12 -8.07 -5.73
CA HIS A 224 10.44 -7.44 -5.64
C HIS A 224 11.51 -8.44 -5.18
N ALA A 225 11.20 -9.34 -4.24
CA ALA A 225 12.15 -10.39 -3.86
C ALA A 225 12.49 -11.34 -5.01
N ALA A 226 11.50 -11.70 -5.84
CA ALA A 226 11.72 -12.51 -7.03
C ALA A 226 12.49 -11.78 -8.15
N LYS A 227 12.49 -10.44 -8.12
CA LYS A 227 13.18 -9.56 -9.07
C LYS A 227 14.58 -9.12 -8.59
N GLY A 228 15.08 -9.70 -7.49
CA GLY A 228 16.44 -9.44 -7.01
C GLY A 228 16.63 -8.08 -6.33
N PHE A 229 15.56 -7.45 -5.84
CA PHE A 229 15.68 -6.23 -5.03
C PHE A 229 16.30 -6.55 -3.67
N ALA A 230 17.09 -5.61 -3.12
CA ALA A 230 17.27 -5.50 -1.67
C ALA A 230 15.99 -4.95 -1.04
N MET A 231 15.75 -5.22 0.24
CA MET A 231 14.49 -4.86 0.87
C MET A 231 14.68 -4.37 2.30
N MET A 232 14.01 -3.28 2.65
CA MET A 232 13.75 -2.91 4.02
C MET A 232 12.25 -3.08 4.28
N VAL A 233 11.88 -3.84 5.30
CA VAL A 233 10.49 -4.02 5.74
C VAL A 233 10.37 -3.59 7.19
N TYR A 234 9.60 -2.53 7.44
CA TYR A 234 9.17 -2.15 8.78
C TYR A 234 7.89 -2.92 9.14
N ASP A 235 8.00 -3.81 10.12
CA ASP A 235 6.94 -4.70 10.57
C ASP A 235 6.35 -4.19 11.88
N PHE A 236 5.25 -3.42 11.77
CA PHE A 236 4.57 -2.84 12.93
C PHE A 236 4.02 -3.92 13.89
N LYS A 237 3.62 -5.08 13.34
CA LYS A 237 3.10 -6.22 14.10
C LYS A 237 4.04 -7.40 13.97
N TYR A 238 5.30 -7.19 14.33
CA TYR A 238 6.32 -8.22 14.28
C TYR A 238 5.86 -9.49 15.02
N PRO A 239 6.07 -10.71 14.47
CA PRO A 239 6.80 -11.05 13.24
C PRO A 239 5.90 -11.34 12.02
N THR A 240 4.87 -10.54 11.74
CA THR A 240 3.92 -10.83 10.66
C THR A 240 4.56 -10.72 9.27
N LEU A 241 5.01 -9.53 8.88
CA LEU A 241 5.65 -9.31 7.58
C LEU A 241 7.06 -9.92 7.53
N ALA A 242 7.74 -9.95 8.68
CA ALA A 242 9.06 -10.55 8.82
C ALA A 242 9.07 -12.04 8.39
N LYS A 243 8.06 -12.82 8.80
CA LYS A 243 7.89 -14.22 8.37
C LYS A 243 7.71 -14.35 6.86
N THR A 244 6.83 -13.52 6.27
CA THR A 244 6.62 -13.50 4.82
C THR A 244 7.92 -13.17 4.08
N LEU A 245 8.65 -12.15 4.53
CA LEU A 245 9.92 -11.74 3.92
C LEU A 245 10.97 -12.85 4.03
N PHE A 246 11.12 -13.46 5.21
CA PHE A 246 12.09 -14.54 5.44
C PHE A 246 11.80 -15.77 4.57
N TYR A 247 10.52 -16.11 4.42
CA TYR A 247 10.12 -17.18 3.51
C TYR A 247 10.47 -16.84 2.05
N GLN A 248 10.17 -15.62 1.57
CA GLN A 248 10.56 -15.22 0.21
C GLN A 248 12.08 -15.19 0.02
N PHE A 249 12.83 -14.77 1.05
CA PHE A 249 14.29 -14.83 1.06
C PHE A 249 14.77 -16.28 0.87
N CYS A 250 14.31 -17.22 1.69
CA CYS A 250 14.70 -18.63 1.60
C CYS A 250 14.32 -19.26 0.24
N LYS A 251 13.12 -18.98 -0.24
CA LYS A 251 12.60 -19.46 -1.52
C LYS A 251 13.44 -18.95 -2.69
N ASN A 252 13.75 -17.65 -2.74
CA ASN A 252 14.54 -17.07 -3.83
C ASN A 252 16.03 -17.42 -3.71
N ARG A 253 16.55 -17.66 -2.50
CA ARG A 253 17.90 -18.22 -2.29
C ARG A 253 18.01 -19.60 -2.93
N LYS A 254 17.05 -20.50 -2.64
CA LYS A 254 17.01 -21.85 -3.22
C LYS A 254 16.82 -21.82 -4.74
N ALA A 255 16.08 -20.85 -5.26
CA ALA A 255 15.84 -20.68 -6.68
C ALA A 255 16.97 -19.95 -7.44
N GLY A 256 18.04 -19.50 -6.77
CA GLY A 256 19.14 -18.75 -7.39
C GLY A 256 18.73 -17.37 -7.93
N ARG A 257 17.69 -16.75 -7.35
CA ARG A 257 17.16 -15.43 -7.75
C ARG A 257 17.61 -14.29 -6.84
N LEU A 258 18.14 -14.60 -5.66
CA LEU A 258 18.73 -13.58 -4.81
C LEU A 258 20.03 -13.06 -5.43
N PRO A 259 20.35 -11.77 -5.23
CA PRO A 259 21.70 -11.27 -5.48
C PRO A 259 22.76 -12.11 -4.75
N ALA A 260 23.98 -12.15 -5.30
CA ALA A 260 25.09 -12.84 -4.67
C ALA A 260 25.34 -12.30 -3.25
N ASN A 261 25.71 -13.18 -2.31
CA ASN A 261 25.98 -12.87 -0.90
C ASN A 261 24.85 -12.14 -0.15
N CYS A 262 23.60 -12.21 -0.63
CA CYS A 262 22.50 -11.51 0.01
C CYS A 262 22.22 -12.04 1.43
N GLY A 263 22.33 -11.16 2.43
CA GLY A 263 22.06 -11.47 3.84
C GLY A 263 20.60 -11.21 4.24
N PHE A 264 20.17 -11.80 5.36
CA PHE A 264 18.90 -11.47 6.02
C PHE A 264 19.20 -10.94 7.43
N ARG A 265 18.75 -9.72 7.71
CA ARG A 265 19.04 -8.94 8.91
C ARG A 265 17.75 -8.52 9.58
N THR A 266 17.76 -8.44 10.91
CA THR A 266 16.62 -7.97 11.70
C THR A 266 17.12 -7.03 12.79
N ILE A 267 16.43 -5.91 13.01
CA ILE A 267 16.64 -5.06 14.19
C ILE A 267 15.40 -5.15 15.07
N ASN A 268 15.60 -5.57 16.32
CA ASN A 268 14.53 -5.76 17.30
C ASN A 268 14.99 -5.36 18.71
N PHE A 269 14.45 -4.25 19.20
CA PHE A 269 14.74 -3.74 20.54
C PHE A 269 13.92 -4.40 21.65
N THR A 270 12.84 -5.12 21.32
CA THR A 270 12.02 -5.85 22.30
C THR A 270 12.62 -7.21 22.62
N ASP A 271 13.10 -7.92 21.60
CA ASP A 271 13.76 -9.21 21.78
C ASP A 271 15.08 -9.28 21.01
N VAL A 272 16.17 -9.05 21.76
CA VAL A 272 17.54 -9.02 21.24
C VAL A 272 18.02 -10.36 20.67
N GLU A 273 17.37 -11.49 21.00
CA GLU A 273 17.69 -12.79 20.38
C GLU A 273 17.38 -12.81 18.89
N TYR A 274 16.42 -11.98 18.44
CA TYR A 274 16.04 -11.83 17.05
C TYR A 274 16.53 -10.51 16.45
N SER A 275 17.58 -9.92 17.03
CA SER A 275 18.20 -8.69 16.53
C SER A 275 19.66 -8.90 16.18
N ASP A 276 20.07 -8.49 14.97
CA ASP A 276 21.43 -8.04 14.71
C ASP A 276 21.70 -6.76 15.53
N ARG A 277 22.96 -6.51 15.84
CA ARG A 277 23.43 -5.26 16.45
C ARG A 277 23.93 -4.31 15.36
N ILE A 278 23.75 -3.01 15.56
CA ILE A 278 24.09 -1.99 14.57
C ILE A 278 24.52 -0.68 15.23
N ASN A 279 25.49 0.01 14.64
CA ASN A 279 25.92 1.30 15.13
C ASN A 279 25.65 2.39 14.09
N PRO A 280 24.52 3.11 14.19
CA PRO A 280 24.11 4.07 13.18
C PRO A 280 24.92 5.38 13.20
N ILE A 281 25.73 5.64 14.23
CA ILE A 281 26.44 6.92 14.34
C ILE A 281 27.92 6.86 13.93
N GLN A 282 28.44 5.71 13.49
CA GLN A 282 29.82 5.63 13.01
C GLN A 282 30.13 6.66 11.90
N ARG A 283 31.40 7.04 11.78
CA ARG A 283 31.89 7.99 10.77
C ARG A 283 31.53 7.63 9.33
N LYS A 284 31.40 6.33 9.00
CA LYS A 284 30.92 5.87 7.67
C LYS A 284 29.49 6.34 7.34
N TYR A 285 28.69 6.68 8.35
CA TYR A 285 27.33 7.24 8.23
C TYR A 285 27.25 8.72 8.58
N ILE A 286 28.17 9.22 9.40
CA ILE A 286 28.26 10.63 9.86
C ILE A 286 29.66 11.17 9.51
N PRO A 287 29.90 11.55 8.24
CA PRO A 287 31.22 12.00 7.81
C PRO A 287 31.55 13.43 8.27
N ASP A 288 30.52 14.24 8.53
CA ASP A 288 30.64 15.66 8.80
C ASP A 288 29.59 16.15 9.82
N LEU A 289 29.74 17.42 10.22
CA LEU A 289 28.86 18.06 11.21
C LEU A 289 27.42 18.19 10.69
N ALA A 290 27.21 18.37 9.39
CA ALA A 290 25.87 18.49 8.81
C ALA A 290 25.09 17.17 8.91
N ALA A 291 25.78 16.02 8.71
CA ALA A 291 25.21 14.70 8.92
C ALA A 291 24.89 14.45 10.41
N ALA A 292 25.70 14.96 11.32
CA ALA A 292 25.43 14.89 12.76
C ALA A 292 24.18 15.73 13.13
N SER A 293 24.07 16.96 12.62
CA SER A 293 22.88 17.81 12.79
C SER A 293 21.62 17.15 12.24
N GLU A 294 21.66 16.58 11.05
CA GLU A 294 20.50 15.85 10.48
C GLU A 294 20.09 14.66 11.36
N THR A 295 21.05 13.94 11.92
CA THR A 295 20.81 12.82 12.83
C THR A 295 20.16 13.28 14.12
N ALA A 296 20.67 14.36 14.71
CA ALA A 296 20.11 14.99 15.91
C ALA A 296 18.68 15.49 15.68
N ALA A 297 18.44 16.20 14.57
CA ALA A 297 17.13 16.70 14.17
C ALA A 297 16.11 15.56 14.07
N THR A 298 16.53 14.45 13.45
CA THR A 298 15.68 13.28 13.24
C THR A 298 15.31 12.61 14.56
N LEU A 299 16.29 12.43 15.45
CA LEU A 299 16.04 11.83 16.77
C LEU A 299 15.09 12.71 17.59
N LEU A 300 15.37 14.01 17.68
CA LEU A 300 14.52 14.97 18.41
C LEU A 300 13.10 15.06 17.86
N ALA A 301 12.94 15.09 16.53
CA ALA A 301 11.63 15.10 15.92
C ALA A 301 10.86 13.81 16.19
N SER A 302 11.53 12.66 16.16
CA SER A 302 10.91 11.36 16.47
C SER A 302 10.46 11.26 17.93
N LEU A 303 11.19 11.88 18.86
CA LEU A 303 10.89 11.90 20.29
C LEU A 303 9.73 12.85 20.63
N ASN A 304 9.60 13.94 19.87
CA ASN A 304 8.59 14.98 20.05
C ASN A 304 7.28 14.72 19.26
N LYS A 305 7.03 13.49 18.80
CA LYS A 305 5.80 13.14 18.07
C LYS A 305 4.55 13.57 18.85
N GLY A 306 3.60 14.21 18.14
CA GLY A 306 2.35 14.74 18.70
C GLY A 306 2.32 16.26 18.96
N GLY A 307 3.44 16.98 18.80
CA GLY A 307 3.52 18.44 18.98
C GLY A 307 3.12 19.26 17.76
N GLY A 308 2.08 18.84 17.02
CA GLY A 308 1.66 19.40 15.72
C GLY A 308 1.18 20.86 15.72
N GLU A 309 1.28 21.58 16.84
CA GLU A 309 0.97 23.01 16.89
C GLU A 309 2.17 23.86 16.47
N LYS A 310 1.89 25.05 15.93
CA LYS A 310 2.91 26.06 15.65
C LYS A 310 3.63 26.39 16.96
N LYS A 311 4.80 25.78 17.16
CA LYS A 311 5.73 26.14 18.23
C LYS A 311 5.95 27.65 18.23
N GLY A 312 5.70 28.30 19.36
CA GLY A 312 5.98 29.73 19.51
C GLY A 312 7.45 30.04 19.26
N GLY A 313 7.80 31.31 19.03
CA GLY A 313 9.19 31.70 18.72
C GLY A 313 10.22 31.23 19.77
N SER A 314 9.85 31.19 21.05
CA SER A 314 10.67 30.66 22.13
C SER A 314 10.85 29.13 22.07
N GLU A 315 9.79 28.40 21.76
CA GLU A 315 9.81 26.93 21.71
C GLU A 315 10.59 26.41 20.48
N ALA A 316 10.53 27.14 19.37
CA ALA A 316 11.39 26.91 18.21
C ALA A 316 12.88 27.15 18.55
N PHE A 317 13.18 28.21 19.31
CA PHE A 317 14.54 28.50 19.78
C PHE A 317 15.09 27.37 20.67
N PHE A 318 14.31 26.87 21.63
CA PHE A 318 14.74 25.75 22.48
C PHE A 318 14.92 24.45 21.69
N THR A 319 14.04 24.18 20.72
CA THR A 319 14.16 22.98 19.87
C THR A 319 15.44 23.02 19.03
N ASN A 320 15.75 24.16 18.40
CA ASN A 320 16.98 24.33 17.62
C ASN A 320 18.24 24.26 18.49
N SER A 321 18.16 24.78 19.71
CA SER A 321 19.26 24.68 20.68
C SER A 321 19.52 23.21 21.04
N ALA A 322 18.48 22.47 21.43
CA ALA A 322 18.59 21.04 21.70
C ALA A 322 19.19 20.25 20.52
N GLU A 323 18.80 20.59 19.29
CA GLU A 323 19.35 19.98 18.08
C GLU A 323 20.85 20.23 17.94
N ASN A 324 21.28 21.49 18.05
CA ASN A 324 22.70 21.85 17.98
C ASN A 324 23.53 21.16 19.06
N PHE A 325 23.00 21.09 20.29
CA PHE A 325 23.69 20.45 21.40
C PHE A 325 23.86 18.94 21.19
N LEU A 326 22.79 18.24 20.77
CA LEU A 326 22.87 16.82 20.45
C LEU A 326 23.80 16.56 19.26
N ALA A 327 23.75 17.42 18.23
CA ALA A 327 24.63 17.32 17.06
C ALA A 327 26.11 17.47 17.46
N ALA A 328 26.42 18.41 18.36
CA ALA A 328 27.75 18.63 18.88
C ALA A 328 28.28 17.39 19.61
N ILE A 329 27.46 16.76 20.46
CA ILE A 329 27.83 15.53 21.17
C ILE A 329 28.04 14.35 20.21
N ILE A 330 27.12 14.14 19.26
CA ILE A 330 27.26 13.09 18.26
C ILE A 330 28.57 13.29 17.48
N TYR A 331 28.83 14.51 17.01
CA TYR A 331 30.02 14.81 16.23
C TYR A 331 31.31 14.67 17.05
N PHE A 332 31.29 15.06 18.33
CA PHE A 332 32.38 14.82 19.28
C PHE A 332 32.71 13.32 19.33
N PHE A 333 31.74 12.46 19.68
CA PHE A 333 31.98 11.02 19.80
C PHE A 333 32.38 10.34 18.47
N VAL A 334 31.98 10.87 17.32
CA VAL A 334 32.39 10.38 16.01
C VAL A 334 33.87 10.62 15.72
N ASN A 335 34.44 11.69 16.27
CA ASN A 335 35.82 12.10 15.98
C ASN A 335 36.77 11.93 17.16
N PHE A 336 36.26 11.79 18.38
CA PHE A 336 37.04 11.65 19.60
C PHE A 336 37.84 10.34 19.60
N HIS A 337 39.16 10.43 19.74
CA HIS A 337 40.09 9.30 19.67
C HIS A 337 39.85 8.39 18.45
N PRO A 338 40.29 8.77 17.23
CA PRO A 338 40.08 7.96 16.04
C PRO A 338 40.74 6.59 16.14
N VAL A 339 39.95 5.52 16.04
CA VAL A 339 40.41 4.13 16.05
C VAL A 339 39.89 3.38 14.83
N GLY A 340 40.68 2.44 14.32
CA GLY A 340 40.26 1.51 13.27
C GLY A 340 39.30 0.47 13.81
N PHE A 341 38.25 0.18 13.06
CA PHE A 341 37.33 -0.93 13.31
C PHE A 341 37.29 -1.86 12.10
N ARG A 342 36.94 -3.13 12.36
CA ARG A 342 36.62 -4.11 11.32
C ARG A 342 35.51 -5.03 11.79
N ASN A 343 34.40 -5.11 11.04
CA ASN A 343 33.21 -5.88 11.41
C ASN A 343 32.75 -5.58 12.86
N GLY A 344 32.75 -4.30 13.24
CA GLY A 344 32.36 -3.85 14.57
C GLY A 344 33.34 -4.14 15.71
N LYS A 345 34.49 -4.76 15.43
CA LYS A 345 35.56 -4.97 16.42
C LYS A 345 36.60 -3.88 16.33
N LYS A 346 37.00 -3.35 17.48
CA LYS A 346 38.07 -2.36 17.60
C LYS A 346 39.42 -3.02 17.27
N LEU A 347 40.19 -2.40 16.38
CA LEU A 347 41.53 -2.84 16.03
C LEU A 347 42.56 -2.14 16.91
N LYS A 348 43.69 -2.81 17.12
CA LYS A 348 44.85 -2.21 17.79
C LYS A 348 45.78 -1.61 16.76
N ARG A 349 46.24 -0.39 17.00
CA ARG A 349 47.18 0.31 16.11
C ARG A 349 48.59 0.09 16.64
N TYR A 350 49.51 -0.32 15.76
CA TYR A 350 50.90 -0.59 16.11
C TYR A 350 51.86 0.23 15.27
N ILE A 351 53.01 0.55 15.84
CA ILE A 351 54.15 1.12 15.13
C ILE A 351 55.40 0.23 15.28
N LEU A 352 56.31 0.36 14.31
CA LEU A 352 57.65 -0.20 14.36
C LEU A 352 58.65 0.92 14.63
N LEU A 353 59.32 0.85 15.77
CA LEU A 353 60.36 1.79 16.19
C LEU A 353 61.63 1.00 16.53
N GLU A 354 62.69 1.17 15.74
CA GLU A 354 63.99 0.53 15.97
C GLU A 354 63.89 -1.00 16.15
N GLY A 355 63.08 -1.64 15.31
CA GLY A 355 62.81 -3.08 15.38
C GLY A 355 61.88 -3.52 16.52
N LYS A 356 61.35 -2.61 17.34
CA LYS A 356 60.36 -2.91 18.40
C LYS A 356 58.95 -2.59 17.94
N LYS A 357 58.02 -3.51 18.20
CA LYS A 357 56.58 -3.33 18.03
C LYS A 357 56.00 -2.66 19.26
N LEU A 358 55.34 -1.51 19.10
CA LEU A 358 54.70 -0.76 20.18
C LEU A 358 53.24 -0.44 19.82
N GLU A 359 52.32 -0.56 20.78
CA GLU A 359 50.90 -0.23 20.58
C GLU A 359 50.70 1.28 20.73
N ILE A 360 49.98 1.90 19.80
CA ILE A 360 49.60 3.31 19.88
C ILE A 360 48.27 3.43 20.61
N VAL A 361 48.27 4.23 21.67
CA VAL A 361 47.06 4.64 22.40
C VAL A 361 46.98 6.17 22.40
N ILE A 362 45.76 6.70 22.34
CA ILE A 362 45.52 8.14 22.49
C ILE A 362 45.12 8.36 23.95
N ARG A 363 45.73 9.37 24.59
CA ARG A 363 45.38 9.80 25.95
C ARG A 363 44.98 11.26 25.94
N ASN A 364 44.26 11.67 26.97
CA ASN A 364 43.73 13.03 27.10
C ASN A 364 42.87 13.41 25.88
N TRP A 365 43.31 14.37 25.07
CA TRP A 365 42.56 14.85 23.89
C TRP A 365 43.13 14.31 22.58
N ASP A 366 44.45 14.43 22.42
CA ASP A 366 45.14 14.17 21.17
C ASP A 366 46.56 13.62 21.35
N ASP A 367 46.93 13.22 22.57
CA ASP A 367 48.29 12.79 22.91
C ASP A 367 48.52 11.32 22.52
N PHE A 368 49.33 11.07 21.49
CA PHE A 368 49.78 9.71 21.19
C PHE A 368 50.77 9.24 22.26
N ASN A 369 50.58 8.00 22.71
CA ASN A 369 51.56 7.26 23.49
C ASN A 369 51.81 5.90 22.82
N ALA A 370 53.09 5.53 22.67
CA ALA A 370 53.48 4.18 22.26
C ALA A 370 53.82 3.35 23.50
N ILE A 371 53.09 2.27 23.73
CA ILE A 371 53.26 1.39 24.89
C ILE A 371 53.86 0.04 24.50
N ASP A 372 54.63 -0.54 25.42
CA ASP A 372 55.14 -1.91 25.29
C ASP A 372 54.09 -2.98 25.64
N ASP A 373 54.49 -4.25 25.56
CA ASP A 373 53.68 -5.42 25.92
C ASP A 373 53.27 -5.47 27.41
N LYS A 374 53.94 -4.69 28.26
CA LYS A 374 53.65 -4.53 29.68
C LYS A 374 52.81 -3.29 29.99
N GLY A 375 52.45 -2.50 28.97
CA GLY A 375 51.69 -1.26 29.10
C GLY A 375 52.50 -0.04 29.57
N ASN A 376 53.83 -0.14 29.60
CA ASN A 376 54.68 1.01 29.92
C ASN A 376 54.79 1.93 28.70
N VAL A 377 54.71 3.25 28.91
CA VAL A 377 54.94 4.24 27.86
C VAL A 377 56.42 4.22 27.48
N VAL A 378 56.70 3.87 26.23
CA VAL A 378 58.05 3.86 25.63
C VAL A 378 58.30 5.14 24.82
N LEU A 379 57.26 5.71 24.24
CA LEU A 379 57.31 6.97 23.48
C LEU A 379 56.10 7.83 23.82
N ASP A 380 56.34 9.10 24.14
CA ASP A 380 55.33 10.10 24.56
C ASP A 380 55.05 11.18 23.50
N PHE A 381 55.65 11.06 22.31
CA PHE A 381 55.45 11.99 21.20
C PHE A 381 55.74 13.46 21.54
N VAL A 382 56.72 13.72 22.43
CA VAL A 382 57.14 15.09 22.77
C VAL A 382 58.47 15.48 22.13
N ASP A 383 58.52 16.65 21.49
CA ASP A 383 59.71 17.18 20.82
C ASP A 383 60.79 17.75 21.76
N GLU A 384 61.90 18.21 21.17
CA GLU A 384 63.03 18.83 21.89
C GLU A 384 62.67 20.11 22.66
N ASN A 385 61.56 20.76 22.30
CA ASN A 385 61.04 21.97 22.94
C ASN A 385 59.97 21.68 24.00
N GLY A 386 59.55 20.42 24.13
CA GLY A 386 58.49 20.01 25.05
C GLY A 386 57.08 20.08 24.46
N ASN A 387 56.93 20.30 23.16
CA ASN A 387 55.64 20.32 22.46
C ASN A 387 55.21 18.90 22.09
N ASP A 388 53.91 18.61 22.20
CA ASP A 388 53.32 17.40 21.65
C ASP A 388 53.35 17.46 20.11
N VAL A 389 53.84 16.41 19.47
CA VAL A 389 53.92 16.25 18.01
C VAL A 389 52.96 15.17 17.47
N SER A 390 51.99 14.76 18.27
CA SER A 390 50.93 13.81 17.88
C SER A 390 50.00 14.41 16.83
N THR A 391 49.88 15.74 16.82
CA THR A 391 49.10 16.50 15.85
C THR A 391 49.95 17.56 15.14
N ASP A 392 49.50 17.98 13.97
CA ASP A 392 50.06 19.13 13.25
C ASP A 392 49.56 20.48 13.82
N GLU A 393 49.92 21.58 13.14
CA GLU A 393 49.54 22.95 13.51
C GLU A 393 48.02 23.17 13.53
N ASP A 394 47.25 22.35 12.80
CA ASP A 394 45.79 22.41 12.71
C ASP A 394 45.10 21.42 13.68
N ARG A 395 45.85 20.82 14.63
CA ARG A 395 45.37 19.77 15.56
C ARG A 395 44.83 18.54 14.84
N MET A 396 45.40 18.20 13.70
CA MET A 396 45.09 16.96 12.98
C MET A 396 46.17 15.92 13.27
N PHE A 397 45.75 14.69 13.62
CA PHE A 397 46.68 13.60 13.91
C PHE A 397 47.64 13.35 12.74
N VAL A 398 48.93 13.29 13.05
CA VAL A 398 49.98 13.05 12.04
C VAL A 398 49.90 11.62 11.49
N ASP A 399 50.26 11.45 10.21
CA ASP A 399 50.50 10.12 9.67
C ASP A 399 51.81 9.57 10.26
N LEU A 400 51.71 8.45 10.95
CA LEU A 400 52.83 7.81 11.64
C LEU A 400 53.78 7.10 10.67
N ASN A 401 53.36 6.79 9.44
CA ASN A 401 54.23 6.11 8.48
C ASN A 401 55.38 7.01 8.03
N GLY A 402 56.61 6.68 8.44
CA GLY A 402 57.80 7.46 8.12
C GLY A 402 57.94 8.74 8.94
N PHE A 403 57.06 8.99 9.92
CA PHE A 403 57.09 10.17 10.77
C PHE A 403 58.38 10.23 11.57
N SER A 404 58.97 11.42 11.70
CA SER A 404 60.21 11.61 12.45
C SER A 404 60.30 12.98 13.10
N TYR A 405 60.83 13.00 14.32
CA TYR A 405 61.06 14.22 15.09
C TYR A 405 62.24 14.01 16.05
N LYS A 406 62.71 15.08 16.69
CA LYS A 406 63.73 14.98 17.75
C LYS A 406 63.06 15.05 19.10
N ASP A 407 63.36 14.11 19.98
CA ASP A 407 62.84 14.10 21.34
C ASP A 407 63.56 15.12 22.25
N ARG A 408 63.14 15.21 23.52
CA ARG A 408 63.76 16.03 24.58
C ARG A 408 65.26 15.76 24.80
N THR A 409 65.75 14.58 24.41
CA THR A 409 67.17 14.22 24.50
C THR A 409 67.96 14.52 23.21
N LYS A 410 67.31 15.18 22.23
CA LYS A 410 67.81 15.47 20.88
C LYS A 410 68.07 14.22 20.05
N ARG A 411 67.51 13.07 20.44
CA ARG A 411 67.56 11.83 19.68
C ARG A 411 66.54 11.90 18.55
N LEU A 412 66.97 11.54 17.34
CA LEU A 412 66.05 11.40 16.21
C LEU A 412 65.19 10.16 16.40
N ILE A 413 63.90 10.34 16.62
CA ILE A 413 62.88 9.30 16.60
C ILE A 413 62.37 9.21 15.16
N LYS A 414 62.36 8.00 14.61
CA LYS A 414 61.81 7.72 13.27
C LYS A 414 60.93 6.48 13.33
N ILE A 415 59.65 6.67 13.03
CA ILE A 415 58.68 5.59 12.93
C ILE A 415 58.83 4.95 11.55
N GLU A 416 59.14 3.65 11.52
CA GLU A 416 59.42 2.94 10.27
C GLU A 416 58.13 2.61 9.52
N ARG A 417 57.11 2.14 10.24
CA ARG A 417 55.78 1.84 9.70
C ARG A 417 54.72 1.81 10.80
N CYS A 418 53.46 1.95 10.39
CA CYS A 418 52.25 1.86 11.21
C CYS A 418 51.25 0.91 10.55
N TRP A 419 50.61 0.03 11.33
CA TRP A 419 49.59 -0.90 10.85
C TRP A 419 48.52 -1.18 11.92
N TYR A 420 47.47 -1.91 11.57
CA TYR A 420 46.44 -2.36 12.49
C TYR A 420 46.46 -3.87 12.64
N GLU A 421 46.16 -4.36 13.84
CA GLU A 421 45.97 -5.79 14.11
C GLU A 421 44.60 -6.09 14.72
N ASP A 422 44.09 -7.28 14.40
CA ASP A 422 42.89 -7.84 15.02
C ASP A 422 43.19 -8.46 16.41
N GLU A 423 42.14 -8.97 17.06
CA GLU A 423 42.25 -9.64 18.37
C GLU A 423 43.14 -10.89 18.36
N HIS A 424 43.47 -11.42 17.18
CA HIS A 424 44.31 -12.60 16.98
C HIS A 424 45.75 -12.23 16.59
N GLY A 425 46.07 -10.94 16.48
CA GLY A 425 47.40 -10.43 16.10
C GLY A 425 47.68 -10.47 14.60
N ASN A 426 46.65 -10.63 13.75
CA ASN A 426 46.83 -10.58 12.30
C ASN A 426 46.78 -9.13 11.81
N GLU A 427 47.68 -8.76 10.90
CA GLU A 427 47.66 -7.46 10.23
C GLU A 427 46.42 -7.37 9.32
N VAL A 428 45.58 -6.35 9.56
CA VAL A 428 44.29 -6.17 8.88
C VAL A 428 44.03 -4.71 8.59
N GLU A 429 43.43 -4.43 7.43
CA GLU A 429 42.92 -3.09 7.14
C GLU A 429 41.56 -2.87 7.83
N PRO A 430 41.32 -1.67 8.43
CA PRO A 430 40.02 -1.29 8.95
C PRO A 430 38.97 -1.09 7.84
N ASP A 431 37.71 -1.38 8.12
CA ASP A 431 36.58 -1.01 7.24
C ASP A 431 36.08 0.42 7.49
N THR A 432 36.28 0.93 8.71
CA THR A 432 36.00 2.31 9.10
C THR A 432 36.99 2.77 10.17
N ILE A 433 37.31 4.06 10.15
CA ILE A 433 38.03 4.73 11.24
C ILE A 433 37.06 5.73 11.85
N THR A 434 36.74 5.56 13.12
CA THR A 434 35.75 6.37 13.85
C THR A 434 36.20 6.56 15.29
N GLY A 435 35.56 7.44 16.03
CA GLY A 435 35.91 7.67 17.42
C GLY A 435 35.79 6.41 18.28
N GLU A 436 36.63 6.31 19.30
CA GLU A 436 36.75 5.15 20.20
C GLU A 436 35.41 4.75 20.83
N PHE A 437 34.62 5.75 21.21
CA PHE A 437 33.32 5.62 21.86
C PHE A 437 32.17 6.06 20.94
N SER A 438 32.35 5.91 19.62
CA SER A 438 31.42 6.38 18.60
C SER A 438 30.18 5.49 18.50
N ASP A 439 29.32 5.47 19.52
CA ASP A 439 28.01 4.81 19.46
C ASP A 439 26.90 5.59 20.22
N MET A 440 25.64 5.30 19.89
CA MET A 440 24.50 6.02 20.48
C MET A 440 24.41 5.83 22.02
N PRO A 441 24.71 4.65 22.59
CA PRO A 441 24.77 4.45 24.04
C PRO A 441 25.75 5.37 24.77
N HIS A 442 26.96 5.61 24.24
CA HIS A 442 27.91 6.56 24.82
C HIS A 442 27.39 8.00 24.75
N VAL A 443 26.78 8.39 23.62
CA VAL A 443 26.11 9.70 23.46
C VAL A 443 25.02 9.90 24.53
N LEU A 444 24.15 8.90 24.73
CA LEU A 444 23.06 8.95 25.71
C LEU A 444 23.58 8.96 27.15
N SER A 445 24.62 8.18 27.46
CA SER A 445 25.24 8.16 28.78
C SER A 445 25.91 9.50 29.10
N PHE A 446 26.59 10.11 28.13
CA PHE A 446 27.22 11.43 28.27
C PHE A 446 26.21 12.55 28.47
N LEU A 447 25.08 12.54 27.74
CA LEU A 447 23.94 13.43 27.97
C LEU A 447 23.37 13.33 29.39
N GLY A 448 23.57 12.18 30.06
CA GLY A 448 23.19 11.94 31.44
C GLY A 448 24.10 12.61 32.49
N ARG A 449 25.30 13.09 32.12
CA ARG A 449 26.28 13.67 33.05
C ARG A 449 25.93 15.10 33.51
N SER A 450 26.68 15.64 34.46
CA SER A 450 26.41 17.00 34.96
C SER A 450 26.68 18.03 33.85
N TYR A 451 25.96 19.17 33.88
CA TYR A 451 26.17 20.22 32.88
C TYR A 451 27.61 20.72 32.88
N ASP A 452 28.18 20.90 34.06
CA ASP A 452 29.57 21.33 34.21
C ASP A 452 30.53 20.38 33.48
N GLN A 453 30.40 19.07 33.69
CA GLN A 453 31.23 18.07 33.01
C GLN A 453 31.06 18.12 31.49
N VAL A 454 29.81 18.12 31.01
CA VAL A 454 29.52 18.08 29.57
C VAL A 454 29.99 19.34 28.86
N PHE A 455 29.69 20.52 29.42
CA PHE A 455 30.06 21.79 28.80
C PHE A 455 31.56 22.03 28.84
N ASN A 456 32.24 21.73 29.97
CA ASN A 456 33.69 21.92 30.08
C ASN A 456 34.46 21.04 29.07
N ILE A 457 33.94 19.84 28.74
CA ILE A 457 34.52 18.99 27.70
C ILE A 457 34.19 19.56 26.31
N LEU A 458 32.92 19.72 25.96
CA LEU A 458 32.53 20.12 24.59
C LEU A 458 33.06 21.51 24.18
N MET A 459 33.32 22.42 25.12
CA MET A 459 33.88 23.74 24.83
C MET A 459 35.37 23.74 24.50
N GLN A 460 36.08 22.64 24.75
CA GLN A 460 37.49 22.46 24.38
C GLN A 460 37.65 21.98 22.92
N ASP A 461 36.59 21.46 22.29
CA ASP A 461 36.61 21.01 20.90
C ASP A 461 36.28 22.16 19.93
N ASP A 462 37.32 22.65 19.25
CA ASP A 462 37.23 23.72 18.27
C ASP A 462 36.29 23.38 17.09
N LYS A 463 36.13 22.09 16.76
CA LYS A 463 35.33 21.65 15.61
C LYS A 463 33.83 21.85 15.81
N ILE A 464 33.37 21.89 17.06
CA ILE A 464 31.96 22.09 17.44
C ILE A 464 31.69 23.45 18.08
N ALA A 465 32.72 24.30 18.21
CA ALA A 465 32.62 25.60 18.88
C ALA A 465 31.49 26.49 18.33
N SER A 466 31.20 26.41 17.02
CA SER A 466 30.11 27.17 16.39
C SER A 466 28.71 26.76 16.88
N LEU A 467 28.48 25.46 17.13
CA LEU A 467 27.22 24.96 17.71
C LEU A 467 27.13 25.25 19.21
N MET A 468 28.27 25.29 19.89
CA MET A 468 28.37 25.48 21.34
C MET A 468 28.30 26.94 21.77
N ALA A 469 28.51 27.92 20.87
CA ALA A 469 28.60 29.34 21.21
C ALA A 469 27.42 29.90 22.06
N PRO A 470 26.14 29.61 21.76
CA PRO A 470 25.03 30.08 22.59
C PRO A 470 25.06 29.51 24.01
N PHE A 471 25.48 28.24 24.15
CA PHE A 471 25.60 27.55 25.42
C PHE A 471 26.78 28.07 26.23
N LYS A 472 27.91 28.35 25.57
CA LYS A 472 29.09 28.95 26.18
C LYS A 472 28.78 30.28 26.84
N SER A 473 28.10 31.16 26.11
CA SER A 473 27.64 32.44 26.67
C SER A 473 26.73 32.24 27.89
N ALA A 474 25.74 31.34 27.82
CA ALA A 474 24.83 31.10 28.95
C ALA A 474 25.56 30.46 30.16
N PHE A 475 26.51 29.56 29.92
CA PHE A 475 27.30 28.87 30.94
C PHE A 475 28.29 29.81 31.65
N GLU A 476 29.04 30.61 30.89
CA GLU A 476 29.97 31.62 31.44
C GLU A 476 29.23 32.69 32.26
N ASN A 477 28.04 33.08 31.81
CA ASN A 477 27.16 34.01 32.53
C ASN A 477 26.39 33.36 33.70
N LYS A 478 26.60 32.06 33.99
CA LYS A 478 25.91 31.30 35.04
C LYS A 478 24.38 31.35 34.94
N ALA A 479 23.86 31.42 33.71
CA ALA A 479 22.43 31.47 33.41
C ALA A 479 21.81 30.05 33.40
N ASN A 480 21.78 29.41 34.56
CA ASN A 480 21.34 28.01 34.70
C ASN A 480 19.90 27.77 34.21
N ASP A 481 18.97 28.68 34.49
CA ASP A 481 17.58 28.54 34.03
C ASP A 481 17.46 28.56 32.50
N GLN A 482 18.31 29.34 31.83
CA GLN A 482 18.36 29.39 30.37
C GLN A 482 18.96 28.11 29.79
N LEU A 483 20.04 27.60 30.39
CA LEU A 483 20.63 26.32 30.00
C LEU A 483 19.62 25.18 30.16
N GLU A 484 18.95 25.10 31.32
CA GLU A 484 17.92 24.09 31.58
C GLU A 484 16.77 24.19 30.56
N GLY A 485 16.34 25.40 30.21
CA GLY A 485 15.36 25.60 29.14
C GLY A 485 15.83 25.11 27.76
N MET A 486 17.12 25.21 27.45
CA MET A 486 17.68 24.82 26.15
C MET A 486 17.91 23.31 26.01
N VAL A 487 18.35 22.61 27.07
CA VAL A 487 18.73 21.19 26.98
C VAL A 487 17.91 20.24 27.87
N GLY A 488 17.14 20.75 28.83
CA GLY A 488 16.37 19.93 29.77
C GLY A 488 15.37 19.00 29.08
N THR A 489 14.61 19.52 28.11
CA THR A 489 13.66 18.72 27.30
C THR A 489 14.34 17.59 26.54
N LEU A 490 15.53 17.85 25.97
CA LEU A 490 16.32 16.82 25.30
C LEU A 490 16.73 15.73 26.29
N ARG A 491 17.22 16.09 27.48
CA ARG A 491 17.65 15.10 28.49
C ARG A 491 16.50 14.22 28.95
N VAL A 492 15.32 14.80 29.24
CA VAL A 492 14.12 14.05 29.63
C VAL A 492 13.69 13.07 28.54
N ASN A 493 13.71 13.50 27.28
CA ASN A 493 13.33 12.64 26.16
C ASN A 493 14.39 11.57 25.85
N ALA A 494 15.67 11.92 25.89
CA ALA A 494 16.79 10.99 25.69
C ALA A 494 16.82 9.90 26.77
N ALA A 495 16.50 10.23 28.02
CA ALA A 495 16.42 9.26 29.11
C ALA A 495 15.41 8.12 28.85
N ARG A 496 14.37 8.36 28.04
CA ARG A 496 13.38 7.33 27.66
C ARG A 496 13.94 6.28 26.71
N LEU A 497 15.05 6.57 26.01
CA LEU A 497 15.72 5.67 25.07
C LEU A 497 16.72 4.75 25.76
N VAL A 498 17.06 5.03 27.02
CA VAL A 498 18.09 4.32 27.77
C VAL A 498 17.53 3.01 28.31
N SER A 499 17.93 1.89 27.70
CA SER A 499 17.64 0.54 28.18
C SER A 499 18.81 -0.42 27.92
N PRO A 500 18.95 -1.51 28.70
CA PRO A 500 19.97 -2.53 28.44
C PRO A 500 19.90 -3.13 27.03
N GLU A 501 18.68 -3.31 26.50
CA GLU A 501 18.43 -3.84 25.15
C GLU A 501 18.85 -2.83 24.06
N ALA A 502 18.46 -1.57 24.20
CA ALA A 502 18.88 -0.51 23.28
C ALA A 502 20.41 -0.35 23.27
N TYR A 503 21.04 -0.40 24.44
CA TYR A 503 22.49 -0.33 24.56
C TYR A 503 23.16 -1.53 23.90
N TRP A 504 22.63 -2.73 24.12
CA TRP A 504 23.14 -3.94 23.48
C TRP A 504 23.07 -3.86 21.95
N VAL A 505 21.91 -3.51 21.40
CA VAL A 505 21.72 -3.43 19.95
C VAL A 505 22.60 -2.34 19.34
N PHE A 506 22.76 -1.19 19.99
CA PHE A 506 23.51 -0.06 19.41
C PHE A 506 25.02 -0.04 19.63
N THR A 507 25.57 -0.92 20.47
CA THR A 507 27.02 -1.05 20.69
C THR A 507 27.71 -2.06 19.77
N GLY A 508 26.97 -2.69 18.85
CA GLY A 508 27.53 -3.61 17.85
C GLY A 508 27.45 -3.07 16.43
N ASP A 509 28.04 -3.78 15.47
CA ASP A 509 28.04 -3.42 14.05
C ASP A 509 28.15 -4.72 13.23
N ASP A 510 27.09 -5.52 13.29
CA ASP A 510 27.05 -6.87 12.71
C ASP A 510 26.83 -6.85 11.18
N PHE A 511 26.40 -5.71 10.62
CA PHE A 511 26.17 -5.51 9.18
C PHE A 511 26.18 -4.02 8.79
N ASP A 512 26.37 -3.71 7.49
CA ASP A 512 26.28 -2.34 6.96
C ASP A 512 24.83 -1.96 6.58
N LEU A 513 24.38 -0.76 6.98
CA LEU A 513 23.07 -0.20 6.64
C LEU A 513 22.88 0.08 5.14
N LYS A 514 23.95 0.06 4.34
CA LYS A 514 23.90 0.05 2.88
C LYS A 514 23.45 -1.33 2.38
N ILE A 515 22.19 -1.68 2.69
CA ILE A 515 21.54 -2.94 2.29
C ILE A 515 21.48 -3.13 0.76
N SER A 516 21.72 -2.05 0.02
CA SER A 516 21.67 -1.96 -1.43
C SER A 516 23.03 -2.14 -2.10
N ASP A 517 24.05 -2.53 -1.33
CA ASP A 517 25.37 -2.81 -1.85
C ASP A 517 25.34 -3.96 -2.87
N LYS A 518 26.20 -3.90 -3.90
CA LYS A 518 26.22 -4.91 -4.97
C LYS A 518 26.93 -6.19 -4.57
N GLU A 519 27.94 -6.08 -3.72
CA GLU A 519 28.76 -7.21 -3.30
C GLU A 519 28.16 -7.91 -2.08
N HIS A 520 27.55 -7.13 -1.18
CA HIS A 520 26.92 -7.60 0.05
C HIS A 520 25.52 -7.00 0.30
N PRO A 521 24.55 -7.23 -0.60
CA PRO A 521 23.18 -6.77 -0.38
C PRO A 521 22.51 -7.46 0.80
N SER A 522 21.44 -6.89 1.33
CA SER A 522 20.69 -7.51 2.43
C SER A 522 19.21 -7.17 2.44
N TYR A 523 18.46 -8.06 3.07
CA TYR A 523 17.09 -7.80 3.49
C TYR A 523 17.15 -7.37 4.95
N LEU A 524 16.52 -6.25 5.28
CA LEU A 524 16.44 -5.74 6.63
C LEU A 524 15.00 -5.70 7.10
N VAL A 525 14.71 -6.38 8.20
CA VAL A 525 13.48 -6.21 8.96
C VAL A 525 13.74 -5.22 10.09
N ILE A 526 12.90 -4.19 10.19
CA ILE A 526 12.85 -3.31 11.36
C ILE A 526 11.60 -3.69 12.14
N ALA A 527 11.78 -4.34 13.29
CA ALA A 527 10.69 -4.80 14.14
C ALA A 527 10.18 -3.65 15.02
N ASN A 528 8.86 -3.62 15.21
CA ASN A 528 8.25 -2.79 16.23
C ASN A 528 7.36 -3.63 17.15
N ASP A 529 7.07 -3.05 18.32
CA ASP A 529 6.12 -3.57 19.27
C ASP A 529 5.05 -2.50 19.55
N PRO A 530 3.77 -2.76 19.23
CA PRO A 530 2.68 -1.81 19.48
C PRO A 530 2.57 -1.36 20.94
N GLU A 531 3.01 -2.17 21.92
CA GLU A 531 2.96 -1.81 23.34
C GLU A 531 4.05 -0.79 23.73
N LYS A 532 5.14 -0.73 22.97
CA LYS A 532 6.33 0.11 23.24
C LYS A 532 6.63 1.09 22.11
N GLU A 533 5.61 1.41 21.31
CA GLU A 533 5.73 2.11 20.04
C GLU A 533 6.52 3.42 20.14
N GLN A 534 6.25 4.26 21.15
CA GLN A 534 6.88 5.57 21.24
C GLN A 534 8.40 5.49 21.39
N VAL A 535 8.90 4.60 22.26
CA VAL A 535 10.34 4.45 22.53
C VAL A 535 11.02 3.76 21.35
N ILE A 536 10.45 2.64 20.89
CA ILE A 536 11.04 1.83 19.81
C ILE A 536 10.97 2.57 18.47
N GLY A 537 9.91 3.34 18.21
CA GLY A 537 9.76 4.17 17.03
C GLY A 537 10.88 5.19 16.87
N SER A 538 11.35 5.79 17.97
CA SER A 538 12.50 6.72 17.95
C SER A 538 13.83 6.00 17.68
N LEU A 539 14.08 4.85 18.30
CA LEU A 539 15.28 4.04 18.05
C LEU A 539 15.32 3.56 16.58
N ASN A 540 14.18 3.09 16.06
CA ASN A 540 14.03 2.67 14.68
C ASN A 540 14.18 3.84 13.69
N ALA A 541 13.73 5.05 14.04
CA ALA A 541 13.90 6.23 13.20
C ALA A 541 15.38 6.58 13.00
N LEU A 542 16.23 6.38 14.01
CA LEU A 542 17.67 6.59 13.90
C LEU A 542 18.30 5.67 12.84
N VAL A 543 18.00 4.37 12.93
CA VAL A 543 18.45 3.34 11.97
C VAL A 543 17.96 3.68 10.56
N LEU A 544 16.66 3.95 10.45
CA LEU A 544 16.01 4.23 9.17
C LEU A 544 16.63 5.44 8.47
N ASN A 545 16.84 6.53 9.20
CA ASN A 545 17.38 7.76 8.63
C ASN A 545 18.75 7.54 7.99
N ARG A 546 19.62 6.76 8.64
CA ARG A 546 20.94 6.42 8.12
C ARG A 546 20.84 5.47 6.92
N LEU A 547 19.97 4.46 6.98
CA LEU A 547 19.71 3.58 5.85
C LEU A 547 19.26 4.36 4.60
N ILE A 548 18.33 5.31 4.76
CA ILE A 548 17.80 6.13 3.67
C ILE A 548 18.93 6.87 2.94
N THR A 549 19.83 7.50 3.68
CA THR A 549 20.97 8.23 3.09
C THR A 549 21.89 7.29 2.30
N ARG A 550 22.05 6.04 2.73
CA ARG A 550 22.89 5.04 2.06
C ARG A 550 22.24 4.48 0.79
N VAL A 551 20.96 4.12 0.83
CA VAL A 551 20.25 3.58 -0.34
C VAL A 551 20.01 4.64 -1.42
N ASN A 552 19.95 5.91 -1.02
CA ASN A 552 19.78 7.04 -1.92
C ASN A 552 21.10 7.55 -2.53
N SER A 553 22.01 6.63 -2.80
CA SER A 553 23.30 6.88 -3.48
C SER A 553 23.37 6.15 -4.83
N LYS A 554 24.34 6.52 -5.67
CA LYS A 554 24.51 5.91 -7.00
C LYS A 554 25.19 4.55 -6.91
N GLY A 555 24.95 3.70 -7.91
CA GLY A 555 25.65 2.41 -8.05
C GLY A 555 25.06 1.26 -7.24
N ASN A 556 23.91 1.47 -6.59
CA ASN A 556 23.18 0.48 -5.81
C ASN A 556 22.37 -0.50 -6.69
N ILE A 557 22.03 -1.66 -6.12
CA ILE A 557 20.95 -2.50 -6.66
C ILE A 557 19.58 -1.89 -6.32
N PRO A 558 18.50 -2.25 -7.05
CA PRO A 558 17.16 -1.76 -6.72
C PRO A 558 16.76 -2.11 -5.28
N VAL A 559 16.13 -1.16 -4.59
CA VAL A 559 15.72 -1.31 -3.19
C VAL A 559 14.22 -1.14 -3.06
N SER A 560 13.59 -1.96 -2.24
CA SER A 560 12.19 -1.80 -1.86
C SER A 560 12.10 -1.45 -0.38
N ILE A 561 11.67 -0.24 -0.06
CA ILE A 561 11.39 0.22 1.31
C ILE A 561 9.89 0.09 1.54
N ILE A 562 9.50 -0.76 2.48
CA ILE A 562 8.11 -1.09 2.78
C ILE A 562 7.84 -0.76 4.25
N VAL A 563 6.81 0.04 4.49
CA VAL A 563 6.40 0.48 5.83
C VAL A 563 4.92 0.14 6.00
N ASP A 564 4.56 -0.78 6.89
CA ASP A 564 3.16 -1.21 7.08
C ASP A 564 2.29 -0.12 7.72
N GLU A 565 2.87 0.61 8.68
CA GLU A 565 2.22 1.71 9.39
C GLU A 565 3.20 2.89 9.54
N LEU A 566 3.11 3.84 8.61
CA LEU A 566 3.98 5.02 8.54
C LEU A 566 3.88 5.94 9.77
N PRO A 567 2.69 6.25 10.33
CA PRO A 567 2.56 7.18 11.45
C PRO A 567 3.41 6.79 12.68
N THR A 568 3.67 5.49 12.86
CA THR A 568 4.44 4.95 13.99
C THR A 568 5.96 5.10 13.83
N LEU A 569 6.44 5.48 12.63
CA LEU A 569 7.87 5.63 12.33
C LEU A 569 8.17 7.01 11.73
N TYR A 570 9.03 7.80 12.38
CA TYR A 570 9.35 9.14 11.85
C TYR A 570 10.33 9.05 10.67
N PHE A 571 9.97 9.68 9.55
CA PHE A 571 10.84 9.84 8.38
C PHE A 571 11.27 11.29 8.24
N HIS A 572 12.56 11.56 8.44
CA HIS A 572 13.10 12.88 8.16
C HIS A 572 13.12 13.13 6.64
N LYS A 573 12.54 14.25 6.18
CA LYS A 573 12.53 14.69 4.77
C LYS A 573 12.14 13.58 3.78
N ILE A 574 11.05 12.87 4.07
CA ILE A 574 10.53 11.78 3.22
C ILE A 574 10.28 12.21 1.76
N ASP A 575 9.95 13.48 1.54
CA ASP A 575 9.78 14.09 0.23
C ASP A 575 11.07 14.06 -0.60
N ARG A 576 12.24 14.26 0.02
CA ARG A 576 13.54 14.16 -0.65
C ARG A 576 13.84 12.74 -1.09
N LEU A 577 13.54 11.75 -0.25
CA LEU A 577 13.69 10.33 -0.58
C LEU A 577 12.85 9.99 -1.82
N ILE A 578 11.56 10.30 -1.81
CA ILE A 578 10.66 9.97 -2.93
C ILE A 578 11.03 10.78 -4.19
N GLY A 579 11.48 12.03 -4.04
CA GLY A 579 11.91 12.86 -5.17
C GLY A 579 13.14 12.34 -5.91
N THR A 580 14.03 11.61 -5.23
CA THR A 580 15.28 11.05 -5.80
C THR A 580 15.24 9.52 -5.97
N ALA A 581 14.18 8.88 -5.49
CA ALA A 581 13.91 7.45 -5.57
C ALA A 581 14.02 6.89 -6.99
N ARG A 582 13.52 7.62 -8.01
CA ARG A 582 13.55 7.16 -9.41
C ARG A 582 14.97 7.03 -9.96
N SER A 583 15.86 8.00 -9.71
CA SER A 583 17.24 7.94 -10.21
C SER A 583 18.07 6.87 -9.51
N ASN A 584 17.75 6.58 -8.24
CA ASN A 584 18.47 5.62 -7.42
C ASN A 584 17.77 4.25 -7.31
N LYS A 585 16.70 4.03 -8.08
CA LYS A 585 15.91 2.77 -8.11
C LYS A 585 15.42 2.32 -6.72
N VAL A 586 14.90 3.26 -5.95
CA VAL A 586 14.31 3.00 -4.62
C VAL A 586 12.79 3.01 -4.74
N ALA A 587 12.14 1.86 -4.59
CA ALA A 587 10.69 1.76 -4.51
C ALA A 587 10.25 1.99 -3.06
N VAL A 588 9.31 2.89 -2.84
CA VAL A 588 8.82 3.23 -1.49
C VAL A 588 7.33 2.89 -1.41
N THR A 589 6.95 2.06 -0.45
CA THR A 589 5.56 1.65 -0.19
C THR A 589 5.20 1.98 1.25
N LEU A 590 4.26 2.91 1.43
CA LEU A 590 3.88 3.52 2.69
C LEU A 590 2.43 3.17 3.03
N GLY A 591 2.25 2.34 4.05
CA GLY A 591 0.95 1.99 4.60
C GLY A 591 0.55 2.92 5.73
N PHE A 592 -0.72 3.31 5.79
CA PHE A 592 -1.32 4.01 6.95
C PHE A 592 -2.84 3.86 6.92
N GLN A 593 -3.56 4.31 7.94
CA GLN A 593 -5.02 4.07 8.01
C GLN A 593 -5.83 5.15 7.31
N GLU A 594 -5.70 6.40 7.74
CA GLU A 594 -6.49 7.54 7.23
C GLU A 594 -5.64 8.82 7.21
N LEU A 595 -6.02 9.81 6.39
CA LEU A 595 -5.28 11.07 6.26
C LEU A 595 -5.10 11.83 7.59
N PRO A 596 -6.10 11.94 8.48
CA PRO A 596 -5.92 12.68 9.73
C PRO A 596 -4.91 12.05 10.69
N GLN A 597 -4.73 10.72 10.65
CA GLN A 597 -3.68 10.04 11.41
C GLN A 597 -2.30 10.48 10.89
N LEU A 598 -2.15 10.56 9.56
CA LEU A 598 -0.92 11.06 8.96
C LEU A 598 -0.69 12.55 9.28
N GLU A 599 -1.73 13.39 9.27
CA GLU A 599 -1.64 14.79 9.67
C GLU A 599 -1.23 14.96 11.14
N ALA A 600 -1.75 14.13 12.04
CA ALA A 600 -1.41 14.19 13.46
C ALA A 600 0.10 13.99 13.70
N ASP A 601 0.73 13.06 12.98
CA ASP A 601 2.13 12.69 13.20
C ASP A 601 3.13 13.48 12.33
N TYR A 602 2.74 13.87 11.11
CA TYR A 602 3.62 14.59 10.16
C TYR A 602 3.28 16.08 10.01
N GLY A 603 2.20 16.53 10.63
CA GLY A 603 1.61 17.84 10.39
C GLY A 603 1.02 17.97 8.98
N LYS A 604 0.24 19.03 8.79
CA LYS A 604 -0.44 19.31 7.51
C LYS A 604 0.49 19.40 6.31
N VAL A 605 1.64 20.06 6.49
CA VAL A 605 2.64 20.24 5.43
C VAL A 605 3.30 18.91 5.07
N GLY A 606 3.64 18.08 6.06
CA GLY A 606 4.22 16.76 5.83
C GLY A 606 3.25 15.81 5.12
N MET A 607 1.99 15.77 5.58
CA MET A 607 0.92 15.01 4.92
C MET A 607 0.77 15.41 3.45
N GLN A 608 0.64 16.71 3.16
CA GLN A 608 0.45 17.18 1.78
C GLN A 608 1.62 16.77 0.88
N LYS A 609 2.86 16.88 1.37
CA LYS A 609 4.05 16.46 0.63
C LYS A 609 4.04 14.97 0.29
N ILE A 610 3.64 14.11 1.23
CA ILE A 610 3.57 12.66 1.03
C ILE A 610 2.53 12.34 -0.05
N ILE A 611 1.33 12.91 0.07
CA ILE A 611 0.21 12.70 -0.86
C ILE A 611 0.57 13.18 -2.27
N THR A 612 1.18 14.34 -2.43
CA THR A 612 1.46 14.92 -3.76
C THR A 612 2.64 14.26 -4.46
N THR A 613 3.59 13.68 -3.71
CA THR A 613 4.79 13.07 -4.29
C THR A 613 4.54 11.62 -4.70
N CYS A 614 3.67 10.90 -4.01
CA CYS A 614 3.35 9.50 -4.33
C CYS A 614 2.38 9.40 -5.50
N GLY A 615 2.80 8.77 -6.60
CA GLY A 615 1.99 8.59 -7.79
C GLY A 615 1.10 7.36 -7.81
N ASN A 616 1.42 6.33 -7.01
CA ASN A 616 0.60 5.12 -6.90
C ASN A 616 -0.22 5.18 -5.61
N ILE A 617 -1.54 5.06 -5.72
CA ILE A 617 -2.48 5.24 -4.61
C ILE A 617 -3.38 4.02 -4.51
N PHE A 618 -3.27 3.27 -3.42
CA PHE A 618 -4.13 2.14 -3.10
C PHE A 618 -4.96 2.46 -1.86
N MET A 619 -6.26 2.20 -1.95
CA MET A 619 -7.20 2.44 -0.87
C MET A 619 -8.05 1.19 -0.65
N GLY A 620 -8.00 0.68 0.58
CA GLY A 620 -9.05 -0.16 1.14
C GLY A 620 -10.19 0.70 1.70
N ALA A 621 -11.06 0.09 2.49
CA ALA A 621 -12.18 0.81 3.09
C ALA A 621 -11.70 1.93 4.05
N ALA A 622 -12.25 3.13 3.86
CA ALA A 622 -12.01 4.32 4.67
C ALA A 622 -13.35 4.86 5.22
N ARG A 623 -13.33 5.49 6.40
CA ARG A 623 -14.54 6.02 7.06
C ARG A 623 -14.47 7.52 7.28
N ASN A 624 -13.27 8.06 7.39
CA ASN A 624 -13.08 9.48 7.62
C ASN A 624 -13.50 10.33 6.41
N LYS A 625 -14.26 11.40 6.69
CA LYS A 625 -14.80 12.32 5.70
C LYS A 625 -13.71 12.94 4.81
N GLU A 626 -12.63 13.43 5.40
CA GLU A 626 -11.54 14.08 4.66
C GLU A 626 -10.85 13.10 3.71
N THR A 627 -10.59 11.89 4.17
CA THR A 627 -9.99 10.82 3.35
C THR A 627 -10.92 10.45 2.18
N LEU A 628 -12.22 10.32 2.43
CA LEU A 628 -13.21 9.99 1.41
C LEU A 628 -13.40 11.13 0.39
N GLU A 629 -13.40 12.38 0.84
CA GLU A 629 -13.48 13.55 -0.03
C GLU A 629 -12.22 13.68 -0.90
N TRP A 630 -11.03 13.50 -0.32
CA TRP A 630 -9.76 13.46 -1.07
C TRP A 630 -9.78 12.35 -2.13
N ALA A 631 -10.15 11.12 -1.77
CA ALA A 631 -10.22 10.00 -2.70
C ALA A 631 -11.19 10.30 -3.87
N GLN A 632 -12.38 10.79 -3.55
CA GLN A 632 -13.42 11.08 -4.53
C GLN A 632 -13.02 12.25 -5.45
N ASN A 633 -12.45 13.32 -4.91
CA ASN A 633 -12.18 14.56 -5.65
C ASN A 633 -10.82 14.53 -6.36
N ASP A 634 -9.75 14.19 -5.65
CA ASP A 634 -8.37 14.34 -6.13
C ASP A 634 -7.87 13.08 -6.84
N VAL A 635 -8.29 11.89 -6.41
CA VAL A 635 -7.87 10.62 -7.04
C VAL A 635 -8.82 10.25 -8.19
N PHE A 636 -10.11 10.11 -7.91
CA PHE A 636 -11.08 9.64 -8.90
C PHE A 636 -11.66 10.76 -9.78
N GLY A 637 -11.97 11.91 -9.21
CA GLY A 637 -12.59 13.03 -9.92
C GLY A 637 -13.96 12.70 -10.50
N LYS A 638 -14.42 13.59 -11.40
CA LYS A 638 -15.72 13.45 -12.07
C LYS A 638 -15.55 12.96 -13.50
N ALA A 639 -16.49 12.12 -13.93
CA ALA A 639 -16.62 11.64 -15.30
C ALA A 639 -18.03 11.93 -15.83
N LYS A 640 -18.15 12.03 -17.15
CA LYS A 640 -19.44 12.23 -17.81
C LYS A 640 -20.25 10.93 -17.70
N GLN A 641 -21.37 10.97 -17.00
CA GLN A 641 -22.27 9.82 -16.83
C GLN A 641 -23.63 10.09 -17.49
N THR A 642 -24.15 9.08 -18.17
CA THR A 642 -25.47 9.14 -18.80
C THR A 642 -26.54 8.69 -17.82
N SER A 643 -27.34 9.62 -17.32
CA SER A 643 -28.51 9.33 -16.49
C SER A 643 -29.72 9.04 -17.37
N ARG A 644 -30.44 7.95 -17.09
CA ARG A 644 -31.72 7.64 -17.73
C ARG A 644 -32.83 7.79 -16.70
N SER A 645 -33.52 8.92 -16.75
CA SER A 645 -34.73 9.12 -15.94
C SER A 645 -35.93 8.55 -16.68
N ILE A 646 -36.69 7.69 -16.03
CA ILE A 646 -37.89 7.09 -16.59
C ILE A 646 -39.08 7.65 -15.81
N SER A 647 -39.83 8.58 -16.42
CA SER A 647 -41.10 9.04 -15.85
C SER A 647 -42.21 8.11 -16.32
N ILE A 648 -42.94 7.54 -15.36
CA ILE A 648 -44.02 6.60 -15.61
C ILE A 648 -45.33 7.28 -15.22
N ASN A 649 -46.20 7.49 -16.21
CA ASN A 649 -47.59 7.86 -16.03
C ASN A 649 -48.49 6.70 -16.50
N ASP A 650 -49.76 6.65 -16.07
CA ASP A 650 -50.71 5.57 -16.36
C ASP A 650 -50.86 5.26 -17.86
N GLN A 651 -50.55 6.24 -18.73
CA GLN A 651 -50.67 6.13 -20.18
C GLN A 651 -49.33 6.18 -20.93
N LYS A 652 -48.23 6.69 -20.34
CA LYS A 652 -46.96 6.94 -21.05
C LYS A 652 -45.74 6.67 -20.18
N VAL A 653 -44.73 6.06 -20.77
CA VAL A 653 -43.39 5.94 -20.20
C VAL A 653 -42.47 6.86 -21.01
N SER A 654 -42.05 7.98 -20.43
CA SER A 654 -41.04 8.85 -21.04
C SER A 654 -39.68 8.51 -20.46
N THR A 655 -38.73 8.16 -21.32
CA THR A 655 -37.33 8.00 -20.92
C THR A 655 -36.56 9.24 -21.35
N THR A 656 -36.12 10.03 -20.39
CA THR A 656 -35.23 11.16 -20.61
C THR A 656 -33.80 10.69 -20.37
N ILE A 657 -32.96 10.85 -21.38
CA ILE A 657 -31.53 10.59 -21.28
C ILE A 657 -30.86 11.95 -21.10
N SER A 658 -30.19 12.16 -19.98
CA SER A 658 -29.39 13.35 -19.73
C SER A 658 -27.96 12.96 -19.41
N GLU A 659 -27.01 13.80 -19.80
CA GLU A 659 -25.62 13.63 -19.43
C GLU A 659 -25.29 14.61 -18.31
N LYS A 660 -24.71 14.11 -17.22
CA LYS A 660 -24.23 14.93 -16.11
C LYS A 660 -22.80 14.54 -15.75
N MET A 661 -22.03 15.51 -15.25
CA MET A 661 -20.75 15.20 -14.62
C MET A 661 -21.01 14.68 -13.22
N ASP A 662 -20.65 13.43 -12.98
CA ASP A 662 -20.80 12.78 -11.67
C ASP A 662 -19.49 12.12 -11.25
N TYR A 663 -19.33 11.78 -9.98
CA TYR A 663 -18.10 11.17 -9.50
C TYR A 663 -17.89 9.78 -10.09
N LEU A 664 -16.67 9.48 -10.55
CA LEU A 664 -16.34 8.17 -11.12
C LEU A 664 -16.53 7.05 -10.07
N VAL A 665 -16.09 7.31 -8.84
CA VAL A 665 -16.30 6.44 -7.68
C VAL A 665 -16.75 7.33 -6.51
N PRO A 666 -18.02 7.25 -6.06
CA PRO A 666 -18.50 8.03 -4.92
C PRO A 666 -17.89 7.61 -3.58
N ALA A 667 -17.78 8.56 -2.65
CA ALA A 667 -17.29 8.34 -1.28
C ALA A 667 -18.01 7.18 -0.56
N ALA A 668 -19.34 7.09 -0.67
CA ALA A 668 -20.11 6.02 -0.05
C ALA A 668 -19.67 4.63 -0.53
N LYS A 669 -19.32 4.49 -1.81
CA LYS A 669 -18.87 3.23 -2.40
C LYS A 669 -17.51 2.80 -1.86
N ILE A 670 -16.63 3.77 -1.58
CA ILE A 670 -15.31 3.54 -0.96
C ILE A 670 -15.49 3.16 0.53
N ALA A 671 -16.43 3.80 1.23
CA ALA A 671 -16.72 3.51 2.63
C ALA A 671 -17.33 2.11 2.84
N ASP A 672 -18.19 1.68 1.92
CA ASP A 672 -18.88 0.39 1.96
C ASP A 672 -18.06 -0.78 1.35
N MET A 673 -16.79 -0.55 1.02
CA MET A 673 -15.93 -1.60 0.46
C MET A 673 -15.74 -2.76 1.46
N ALA A 674 -15.98 -3.98 1.00
CA ALA A 674 -15.65 -5.18 1.75
C ALA A 674 -14.13 -5.45 1.73
N THR A 675 -13.63 -6.22 2.70
CA THR A 675 -12.22 -6.66 2.74
C THR A 675 -11.80 -7.31 1.41
N GLY A 676 -10.62 -6.92 0.91
CA GLY A 676 -10.06 -7.41 -0.34
C GLY A 676 -10.53 -6.66 -1.60
N TRP A 677 -11.42 -5.67 -1.46
CA TRP A 677 -11.66 -4.64 -2.47
C TRP A 677 -10.60 -3.55 -2.40
N LEU A 678 -10.26 -3.01 -3.56
CA LEU A 678 -9.27 -1.96 -3.75
C LEU A 678 -9.81 -0.88 -4.68
N ALA A 679 -9.53 0.35 -4.29
CA ALA A 679 -9.82 1.56 -5.04
C ALA A 679 -8.53 2.39 -5.19
N GLY A 680 -8.37 3.09 -6.30
CA GLY A 680 -7.33 4.11 -6.43
C GLY A 680 -6.79 4.23 -7.84
N GLN A 681 -5.51 4.57 -7.95
CA GLN A 681 -4.86 4.90 -9.20
C GLN A 681 -3.39 4.46 -9.21
N ALA A 682 -2.96 3.84 -10.30
CA ALA A 682 -1.54 3.62 -10.58
C ALA A 682 -0.94 4.80 -11.36
N ALA A 683 0.33 5.11 -11.10
CA ALA A 683 1.02 6.16 -11.81
C ALA A 683 1.21 5.79 -13.29
N ARG A 684 0.91 6.73 -14.19
CA ARG A 684 1.19 6.58 -15.62
C ARG A 684 2.68 6.72 -15.90
N ASP A 685 3.26 5.82 -16.68
CA ASP A 685 4.61 6.04 -17.19
C ASP A 685 4.60 6.76 -18.54
N PHE A 686 5.78 7.19 -19.00
CA PHE A 686 5.92 7.80 -20.32
C PHE A 686 5.65 6.73 -21.40
N THR A 687 4.60 6.94 -22.18
CA THR A 687 4.36 6.25 -23.46
C THR A 687 4.72 7.20 -24.58
N ALA A 688 5.64 6.80 -25.45
CA ALA A 688 5.92 7.54 -26.68
C ALA A 688 4.70 7.43 -27.61
N THR A 689 4.28 8.55 -28.19
CA THR A 689 3.19 8.58 -29.15
C THR A 689 3.60 7.82 -30.40
N ASP A 690 2.85 6.78 -30.77
CA ASP A 690 3.05 6.06 -32.03
C ASP A 690 2.75 7.03 -33.19
N ASP A 691 3.67 7.15 -34.15
CA ASP A 691 3.52 8.00 -35.35
C ASP A 691 2.23 7.69 -36.12
N LYS A 692 1.68 6.46 -36.02
CA LYS A 692 0.40 6.08 -36.63
C LYS A 692 -0.81 6.79 -36.04
N MET A 693 -0.72 7.27 -34.78
CA MET A 693 -1.80 7.99 -34.08
C MET A 693 -1.95 9.43 -34.58
N LEU A 694 -1.01 9.95 -35.37
CA LEU A 694 -1.09 11.30 -35.96
C LEU A 694 -2.16 11.42 -37.06
N ASN A 695 -2.54 10.30 -37.70
CA ASN A 695 -3.42 10.30 -38.89
C ASN A 695 -4.83 9.76 -38.63
N SER A 696 -5.01 8.87 -37.64
CA SER A 696 -6.32 8.35 -37.21
C SER A 696 -6.30 8.13 -35.70
N PHE A 697 -7.13 8.87 -34.97
CA PHE A 697 -7.06 8.95 -33.52
C PHE A 697 -8.34 8.41 -32.88
N ASP A 698 -8.30 7.17 -32.40
CA ASP A 698 -9.33 6.62 -31.53
C ASP A 698 -8.89 6.78 -30.07
N ILE A 699 -9.46 7.79 -29.40
CA ILE A 699 -9.19 8.13 -28.00
C ILE A 699 -9.46 6.94 -27.08
N GLU A 700 -10.45 6.10 -27.40
CA GLU A 700 -10.84 4.98 -26.53
C GLU A 700 -9.85 3.80 -26.63
N GLN A 701 -9.14 3.66 -27.76
CA GLN A 701 -8.18 2.58 -27.98
C GLN A 701 -6.73 2.98 -27.71
N SER A 702 -6.42 4.28 -27.72
CA SER A 702 -5.06 4.77 -27.47
C SER A 702 -4.57 4.42 -26.06
N GLU A 703 -3.37 3.82 -25.98
CA GLU A 703 -2.73 3.50 -24.70
C GLU A 703 -2.46 4.74 -23.84
N GLU A 704 -2.28 5.91 -24.46
CA GLU A 704 -2.05 7.18 -23.78
C GLU A 704 -3.26 7.65 -22.95
N PHE A 705 -4.47 7.26 -23.37
CA PHE A 705 -5.73 7.72 -22.77
C PHE A 705 -6.40 6.66 -21.89
N LYS A 706 -5.90 5.41 -21.87
CA LYS A 706 -6.40 4.34 -20.98
C LYS A 706 -6.31 4.76 -19.52
N THR A 707 -7.41 4.56 -18.78
CA THR A 707 -7.45 4.89 -17.35
C THR A 707 -6.52 3.99 -16.55
N THR A 708 -5.77 4.58 -15.61
CA THR A 708 -4.98 3.84 -14.61
C THR A 708 -5.70 3.72 -13.27
N LYS A 709 -6.94 4.21 -13.21
CA LYS A 709 -7.80 4.12 -12.03
C LYS A 709 -8.37 2.71 -11.95
N TYR A 710 -8.66 2.27 -10.73
CA TYR A 710 -9.27 0.97 -10.49
C TYR A 710 -10.26 1.05 -9.32
N PHE A 711 -11.30 0.23 -9.45
CA PHE A 711 -12.24 -0.09 -8.39
C PHE A 711 -12.61 -1.56 -8.57
N CYS A 712 -12.00 -2.43 -7.79
CA CYS A 712 -11.95 -3.86 -8.09
C CYS A 712 -11.82 -4.70 -6.83
N LYS A 713 -11.98 -6.02 -6.98
CA LYS A 713 -11.66 -7.01 -5.96
C LYS A 713 -10.37 -7.72 -6.34
N THR A 714 -9.48 -7.92 -5.38
CA THR A 714 -8.28 -8.76 -5.57
C THR A 714 -8.65 -10.20 -5.93
N HIS A 715 -7.87 -10.82 -6.80
CA HIS A 715 -8.13 -12.17 -7.32
C HIS A 715 -6.89 -13.06 -7.21
N PHE A 716 -6.44 -13.24 -5.98
CA PHE A 716 -5.33 -14.12 -5.67
C PHE A 716 -5.75 -15.60 -5.64
N ASP A 717 -4.81 -16.48 -5.97
CA ASP A 717 -4.97 -17.92 -5.74
C ASP A 717 -4.79 -18.24 -4.26
N MET A 718 -5.89 -18.20 -3.51
CA MET A 718 -5.89 -18.45 -2.07
C MET A 718 -5.42 -19.85 -1.69
N LYS A 719 -5.59 -20.85 -2.57
CA LYS A 719 -5.13 -22.22 -2.29
C LYS A 719 -3.60 -22.26 -2.34
N LYS A 720 -3.02 -21.64 -3.38
CA LYS A 720 -1.57 -21.53 -3.53
C LYS A 720 -0.94 -20.72 -2.40
N ILE A 721 -1.57 -19.62 -1.98
CA ILE A 721 -1.07 -18.80 -0.86
C ILE A 721 -1.08 -19.60 0.44
N LYS A 722 -2.19 -20.29 0.77
CA LYS A 722 -2.26 -21.13 1.97
C LYS A 722 -1.21 -22.24 1.96
N MET A 723 -1.08 -22.95 0.84
CA MET A 723 -0.02 -23.95 0.69
C MET A 723 1.38 -23.34 0.89
N GLU A 724 1.59 -22.09 0.49
CA GLU A 724 2.85 -21.38 0.73
C GLU A 724 3.04 -21.03 2.22
N GLU A 725 1.99 -20.52 2.87
CA GLU A 725 1.97 -20.17 4.30
C GLU A 725 2.18 -21.39 5.20
N ASP A 726 1.69 -22.58 4.81
CA ASP A 726 1.93 -23.83 5.52
C ASP A 726 3.43 -24.22 5.57
N HIS A 727 4.27 -23.65 4.70
CA HIS A 727 5.72 -23.84 4.68
C HIS A 727 6.49 -22.70 5.37
N TYR A 728 5.79 -21.75 6.01
CA TYR A 728 6.46 -20.69 6.77
C TYR A 728 7.17 -21.30 7.97
N VAL A 729 8.47 -21.02 8.05
CA VAL A 729 9.31 -21.43 9.17
C VAL A 729 9.39 -20.32 10.20
N VAL A 730 9.71 -20.69 11.44
CA VAL A 730 10.01 -19.72 12.50
C VAL A 730 11.25 -18.93 12.11
N LEU A 731 11.27 -17.63 12.45
CA LEU A 731 12.44 -16.80 12.23
C LEU A 731 13.62 -17.34 13.05
N PRO A 732 14.84 -17.37 12.49
CA PRO A 732 16.00 -17.82 13.22
C PRO A 732 16.35 -16.83 14.33
N LYS A 733 16.78 -17.34 15.49
CA LYS A 733 17.47 -16.54 16.49
C LYS A 733 18.85 -16.16 15.94
N ILE A 734 19.22 -14.91 16.10
CA ILE A 734 20.51 -14.34 15.71
C ILE A 734 21.51 -14.50 16.85
N TYR A 735 21.05 -14.28 18.08
CA TYR A 735 21.81 -14.52 19.31
C TYR A 735 21.16 -15.62 20.13
N GLU A 736 21.97 -16.56 20.61
CA GLU A 736 21.55 -17.58 21.56
C GLU A 736 22.17 -17.31 22.92
N PHE A 737 21.33 -17.22 23.96
CA PHE A 737 21.76 -17.17 25.35
C PHE A 737 21.46 -18.50 26.02
N LYS A 738 22.26 -18.93 27.00
CA LYS A 738 22.03 -20.20 27.70
C LYS A 738 20.69 -20.25 28.41
N ASN A 739 20.21 -19.10 28.90
CA ASN A 739 18.91 -18.90 29.53
C ASN A 739 18.64 -17.39 29.73
N ASP A 740 17.42 -17.05 30.13
CA ASP A 740 16.98 -15.66 30.36
C ASP A 740 17.82 -14.91 31.39
N ARG A 741 18.32 -15.61 32.43
CA ARG A 741 19.18 -15.00 33.45
C ARG A 741 20.53 -14.60 32.87
N GLU A 742 21.12 -15.44 32.02
CA GLU A 742 22.38 -15.10 31.36
C GLU A 742 22.21 -13.93 30.38
N LYS A 743 21.10 -13.92 29.63
CA LYS A 743 20.70 -12.78 28.78
C LYS A 743 20.66 -11.49 29.59
N GLU A 744 19.92 -11.46 30.69
CA GLU A 744 19.83 -10.29 31.58
C GLU A 744 21.20 -9.85 32.11
N ILE A 745 22.06 -10.80 32.53
CA ILE A 745 23.41 -10.49 33.03
C ILE A 745 24.26 -9.86 31.92
N MET A 746 24.25 -10.41 30.70
CA MET A 746 25.04 -9.89 29.59
C MET A 746 24.60 -8.47 29.18
N LEU A 747 23.28 -8.25 29.05
CA LEU A 747 22.73 -6.94 28.73
C LEU A 747 23.08 -5.90 29.79
N ASN A 748 22.92 -6.23 31.07
CA ASN A 748 23.27 -5.32 32.17
C ASN A 748 24.78 -5.08 32.30
N ARG A 749 25.62 -6.08 31.98
CA ARG A 749 27.08 -5.88 31.94
C ARG A 749 27.47 -4.90 30.84
N ASN A 750 26.90 -5.04 29.64
CA ASN A 750 27.12 -4.09 28.55
C ASN A 750 26.65 -2.69 28.94
N PHE A 751 25.46 -2.58 29.54
CA PHE A 751 24.92 -1.33 30.05
C PHE A 751 25.83 -0.66 31.08
N LYS A 752 26.33 -1.40 32.06
CA LYS A 752 27.28 -0.89 33.06
C LYS A 752 28.61 -0.50 32.45
N ARG A 753 29.12 -1.29 31.50
CA ARG A 753 30.40 -1.02 30.80
C ARG A 753 30.36 0.35 30.13
N VAL A 754 29.36 0.61 29.28
CA VAL A 754 29.20 1.89 28.57
C VAL A 754 29.17 3.08 29.54
N ASN A 755 28.42 2.95 30.64
CA ASN A 755 28.35 4.02 31.63
C ASN A 755 29.67 4.25 32.36
N GLN A 756 30.42 3.17 32.64
CA GLN A 756 31.75 3.27 33.24
C GLN A 756 32.76 3.89 32.26
N GLU A 757 32.74 3.48 30.99
CA GLU A 757 33.59 4.03 29.92
C GLU A 757 33.42 5.55 29.81
N VAL A 758 32.18 6.05 29.82
CA VAL A 758 31.91 7.50 29.84
C VAL A 758 32.39 8.18 31.12
N GLU A 759 32.27 7.52 32.28
CA GLU A 759 32.75 8.09 33.55
C GLU A 759 34.27 8.24 33.56
N ASP A 760 34.98 7.21 33.10
CA ASP A 760 36.43 7.18 33.07
C ASP A 760 36.96 8.21 32.05
N MET A 761 36.34 8.29 30.88
CA MET A 761 36.63 9.33 29.87
C MET A 761 36.45 10.74 30.45
N VAL A 762 35.34 11.01 31.16
CA VAL A 762 35.10 12.32 31.77
C VAL A 762 36.14 12.64 32.84
N LYS A 763 36.54 11.66 33.66
CA LYS A 763 37.58 11.85 34.67
C LYS A 763 38.93 12.16 34.04
N GLU A 764 39.30 11.43 33.00
CA GLU A 764 40.54 11.64 32.24
C GLU A 764 40.60 13.07 31.67
N LEU A 765 39.58 13.48 30.91
CA LEU A 765 39.54 14.77 30.21
C LEU A 765 39.49 15.98 31.15
N LEU A 766 38.92 15.82 32.35
CA LEU A 766 38.83 16.89 33.35
C LEU A 766 39.93 16.83 34.41
N GLY A 767 40.86 15.86 34.32
CA GLY A 767 41.93 15.66 35.31
C GLY A 767 41.39 15.35 36.71
N MET A 768 40.24 14.68 36.80
CA MET A 768 39.63 14.28 38.08
C MET A 768 40.22 12.95 38.53
N SER A 769 40.67 12.89 39.78
CA SER A 769 41.23 11.67 40.41
C SER A 769 40.17 10.65 40.81
#